data_AF-Q9CXF7-F1
#
_entry.id   AF-Q9CXF7-F1
#
_cell.length_a   1.000
_cell.length_b   1.000
_cell.length_c   1.000
_cell.angle_alpha   90.00
_cell.angle_beta   90.00
_cell.angle_gamma   90.00
#
_symmetry.space_group_name_H-M   'P 1'
#
loop_
_entity.id
_entity.type
_entity.pdbx_description
1 polymer ?
#
loop_
_entity_poly.entity_id
_entity_poly.type
_entity_poly.pdbx_seq_one_letter_code
_entity_poly.pdbx_strand_id
1 'polypeptide(L)'
;MASGLPRFLQALPAEHGPEPLRTRVQEPDLQQWGLTGIRLRSYQLEGVNWLVQCFHCQNGCILGDEMGLGKTCQTIALLIYLVGRLNDEGPFLVLCPLSVLSNWKEEMERFAPGLSCVTYTGDKEERARLQQDLRQESGFHVLLTTYEICLKDASFLKSFSWSVLAVDEAHRLKNQSSLLHRTLSEFSAVFRLLLTGTPIQNSLRELYSLLCVVEPDLFCREQVEDFVQRYQDIEKESKSASELHRLLQPFLLRRVKAQVATELPKKTEVVVYHGMSALQKKYYKAILMKDLDAFENETAKKVKLQNILTQLRKCVDHPYLFDGVEPEPFEVGEHLIEASGKLHLLDRLLAFLYSGGHRVLLFSQMTHMLDILQDYMDYRGYSYERVDGSVRGEERHLAIKNFGNQPIFVFLLSTRAGGVGMNLTAADTVIFVDSDFNPQNDLQAAARAHRIGQNKSVKVIRLIGRDTVEEIVYRKAASKLQLTNMVIEGGHFTPGAQKPSAEADFQLSEILKFGLDKLLSSEGSSMEDIDLKSILGETKDGQWTPDALPAAAAAGGGSLEPEEGSELESRSYENHMYLFEGRDYSKEPSKEDRKSFEQLVNLQKTLLEKTSHGGRTLRNKGSVLIPGLAEGPIKRKKILSPEELEDRRKKRQEAAAKRKRLMEEKRKEKEEAEHRKKMAWWESNGYQSFCLSSEDSELEDLEGGDESSAELAYEDLDSTSINYVSGDVTHPQAGEEDAVIVHCVDDSGRWGRGGLFTALEVRSAEPRKIYELAGKMEDLSLGDVLLFPIDDKESRDKGQDLLALVVAQHRDRTNVLSGIKMAALEEGLKKIFLAAKKKKASVHLPRIGHATKGFNWYGTERLIRKHLATRGIPTYIYYFPRSKARHSQPASSSSAPLVP
;
A
#
# COMPACT_ATOMS: atom_id res chain seq x y z
N MET A 1 43.09 18.55 -36.90
CA MET A 1 41.86 17.83 -37.32
C MET A 1 41.11 17.33 -36.06
N ALA A 2 40.63 18.23 -35.21
CA ALA A 2 40.07 17.86 -33.89
C ALA A 2 38.72 18.55 -33.55
N SER A 3 38.15 19.29 -34.49
CA SER A 3 36.98 20.17 -34.26
C SER A 3 35.62 19.50 -34.47
N GLY A 4 35.53 18.17 -34.30
CA GLY A 4 34.32 17.39 -34.60
C GLY A 4 34.11 16.14 -33.73
N LEU A 5 34.91 15.96 -32.67
CA LEU A 5 34.69 14.90 -31.69
C LEU A 5 33.77 15.42 -30.57
N PRO A 6 32.71 14.68 -30.17
CA PRO A 6 31.89 15.02 -29.02
C PRO A 6 32.73 15.24 -27.75
N ARG A 7 32.31 16.16 -26.87
CA ARG A 7 33.11 16.55 -25.70
C ARG A 7 33.26 15.41 -24.70
N PHE A 8 32.23 14.56 -24.58
CA PHE A 8 32.29 13.37 -23.73
C PHE A 8 33.43 12.40 -24.07
N LEU A 9 33.96 12.40 -25.31
CA LEU A 9 35.11 11.57 -25.69
C LEU A 9 36.44 12.11 -25.14
N GLN A 10 36.50 13.37 -24.70
CA GLN A 10 37.65 13.94 -24.00
C GLN A 10 37.79 13.36 -22.58
N ALA A 11 36.73 12.73 -22.06
CA ALA A 11 36.69 12.08 -20.77
C ALA A 11 37.26 10.64 -20.78
N LEU A 12 37.57 10.09 -21.96
CA LEU A 12 38.24 8.79 -22.07
C LEU A 12 39.65 8.91 -21.45
N PRO A 13 40.02 8.04 -20.49
CA PRO A 13 41.37 8.01 -19.96
C PRO A 13 42.39 7.83 -21.08
N ALA A 14 43.43 8.66 -21.10
CA ALA A 14 44.62 8.38 -21.91
C ALA A 14 45.19 7.01 -21.52
N GLU A 15 45.94 6.34 -22.40
CA GLU A 15 46.49 4.99 -22.14
C GLU A 15 47.48 4.91 -20.95
N HIS A 16 47.79 6.05 -20.33
CA HIS A 16 48.51 6.11 -19.08
C HIS A 16 47.52 5.88 -17.94
N GLY A 17 47.68 4.78 -17.22
CA GLY A 17 46.79 4.39 -16.11
C GLY A 17 46.63 5.50 -15.05
N PRO A 18 45.58 5.40 -14.20
CA PRO A 18 45.25 6.44 -13.24
C PRO A 18 46.47 6.83 -12.41
N GLU A 19 46.75 8.13 -12.30
CA GLU A 19 47.85 8.60 -11.45
C GLU A 19 47.72 7.98 -10.04
N PRO A 20 48.82 7.51 -9.45
CA PRO A 20 48.77 6.93 -8.12
C PRO A 20 48.22 7.96 -7.12
N LEU A 21 47.25 7.53 -6.31
CA LEU A 21 46.60 8.31 -5.24
C LEU A 21 47.61 9.19 -4.49
N ARG A 22 47.65 10.49 -4.83
CA ARG A 22 48.65 11.44 -4.27
C ARG A 22 48.47 11.68 -2.78
N THR A 23 47.32 11.29 -2.22
CA THR A 23 47.05 11.30 -0.78
C THR A 23 46.14 10.12 -0.45
N ARG A 24 46.66 9.16 0.32
CA ARG A 24 45.86 8.02 0.79
C ARG A 24 45.38 8.31 2.22
N VAL A 25 44.09 8.60 2.36
CA VAL A 25 43.41 8.77 3.64
C VAL A 25 43.38 7.45 4.40
N GLN A 26 43.81 7.48 5.65
CA GLN A 26 43.67 6.37 6.59
C GLN A 26 42.57 6.67 7.62
N GLU A 27 42.02 5.63 8.23
CA GLU A 27 40.98 5.79 9.26
C GLU A 27 41.42 6.62 10.48
N PRO A 28 42.67 6.52 10.99
CA PRO A 28 43.15 7.39 12.08
C PRO A 28 43.13 8.87 11.73
N ASP A 29 43.39 9.24 10.47
CA ASP A 29 43.36 10.63 10.02
C ASP A 29 41.93 11.19 10.11
N LEU A 30 40.94 10.42 9.62
CA LEU A 30 39.52 10.77 9.73
C LEU A 30 39.06 10.87 11.19
N GLN A 31 39.51 9.96 12.07
CA GLN A 31 39.21 10.02 13.50
C GLN A 31 39.81 11.28 14.15
N GLN A 32 41.03 11.67 13.76
CA GLN A 32 41.67 12.92 14.21
C GLN A 32 40.90 14.17 13.75
N TRP A 33 40.30 14.13 12.56
CA TRP A 33 39.47 15.22 12.01
C TRP A 33 38.01 15.23 12.51
N GLY A 34 37.61 14.26 13.35
CA GLY A 34 36.31 14.25 14.01
C GLY A 34 35.36 13.12 13.62
N LEU A 35 35.81 12.08 12.90
CA LEU A 35 35.01 10.88 12.66
C LEU A 35 34.80 10.09 13.95
N THR A 36 33.57 10.06 14.46
CA THR A 36 33.20 9.36 15.70
C THR A 36 32.16 8.26 15.48
N GLY A 37 31.96 7.38 16.47
CA GLY A 37 30.78 6.49 16.53
C GLY A 37 30.68 5.37 15.47
N ILE A 38 31.67 5.23 14.59
CA ILE A 38 31.79 4.19 13.55
C ILE A 38 33.25 3.80 13.33
N ARG A 39 33.47 2.58 12.81
CA ARG A 39 34.71 2.20 12.13
C ARG A 39 34.42 1.90 10.67
N LEU A 40 35.23 2.44 9.76
CA LEU A 40 35.01 2.26 8.33
C LEU A 40 35.51 0.88 7.88
N ARG A 41 34.72 0.18 7.07
CA ARG A 41 35.15 -1.07 6.43
C ARG A 41 36.21 -0.77 5.36
N SER A 42 37.07 -1.75 5.03
CA SER A 42 38.15 -1.60 4.04
C SER A 42 37.68 -0.97 2.73
N TYR A 43 36.62 -1.51 2.11
CA TYR A 43 36.04 -0.95 0.90
C TYR A 43 35.45 0.45 1.10
N GLN A 44 34.94 0.79 2.29
CA GLN A 44 34.43 2.14 2.55
C GLN A 44 35.58 3.14 2.57
N LEU A 45 36.71 2.78 3.17
CA LEU A 45 37.93 3.58 3.14
C LEU A 45 38.51 3.71 1.71
N GLU A 46 38.48 2.64 0.90
CA GLU A 46 38.81 2.70 -0.52
C GLU A 46 37.87 3.64 -1.31
N GLY A 47 36.58 3.63 -0.98
CA GLY A 47 35.59 4.51 -1.59
C GLY A 47 35.79 5.97 -1.21
N VAL A 48 36.12 6.26 0.06
CA VAL A 48 36.53 7.61 0.50
C VAL A 48 37.79 8.05 -0.23
N ASN A 49 38.79 7.19 -0.37
CA ASN A 49 40.00 7.51 -1.14
C ASN A 49 39.70 7.80 -2.62
N TRP A 50 38.77 7.06 -3.25
CA TRP A 50 38.31 7.34 -4.61
C TRP A 50 37.56 8.67 -4.72
N LEU A 51 36.65 8.97 -3.77
CA LEU A 51 35.95 10.26 -3.71
C LEU A 51 36.91 11.44 -3.55
N VAL A 52 37.93 11.29 -2.69
CA VAL A 52 39.01 12.28 -2.51
C VAL A 52 39.83 12.46 -3.79
N GLN A 53 40.13 11.38 -4.53
CA GLN A 53 40.79 11.49 -5.83
C GLN A 53 39.93 12.23 -6.86
N CYS A 54 38.62 11.96 -6.92
CA CYS A 54 37.70 12.68 -7.80
C CYS A 54 37.69 14.18 -7.47
N PHE A 55 37.64 14.53 -6.18
CA PHE A 55 37.69 15.92 -5.71
C PHE A 55 39.00 16.63 -6.13
N HIS A 56 40.16 15.99 -5.94
CA HIS A 56 41.45 16.55 -6.37
C HIS A 56 41.58 16.68 -7.89
N CYS A 57 40.94 15.80 -8.65
CA CYS A 57 40.84 15.91 -10.11
C CYS A 57 39.81 16.96 -10.58
N GLN A 58 39.04 17.55 -9.66
CA GLN A 58 37.87 18.42 -9.95
C GLN A 58 36.80 17.77 -10.83
N ASN A 59 36.77 16.43 -10.89
CA ASN A 59 35.74 15.68 -11.62
C ASN A 59 34.58 15.41 -10.68
N GLY A 60 33.35 15.69 -11.10
CA GLY A 60 32.17 15.17 -10.39
C GLY A 60 32.18 13.63 -10.32
N CYS A 61 31.39 13.04 -9.42
CA CYS A 61 31.29 11.58 -9.33
C CYS A 61 29.90 11.03 -8.94
N ILE A 62 29.70 9.74 -9.23
CA ILE A 62 28.53 8.93 -8.90
C ILE A 62 28.98 7.77 -8.01
N LEU A 63 28.55 7.76 -6.75
CA LEU A 63 28.69 6.61 -5.87
C LEU A 63 27.51 5.66 -6.12
N GLY A 64 27.71 4.74 -7.06
CA GLY A 64 26.75 3.74 -7.55
C GLY A 64 26.75 2.42 -6.79
N ASP A 65 27.43 2.35 -5.63
CA ASP A 65 27.46 1.19 -4.72
C ASP A 65 26.05 0.64 -4.41
N GLU A 66 25.94 -0.67 -4.25
CA GLU A 66 24.68 -1.33 -3.89
C GLU A 66 24.05 -0.75 -2.59
N MET A 67 22.72 -0.80 -2.51
CA MET A 67 21.95 -0.28 -1.37
C MET A 67 22.35 -0.97 -0.06
N GLY A 68 22.79 -0.18 0.92
CA GLY A 68 23.19 -0.67 2.24
C GLY A 68 24.71 -0.78 2.46
N LEU A 69 25.55 -0.45 1.46
CA LEU A 69 27.02 -0.40 1.60
C LEU A 69 27.58 0.86 2.31
N GLY A 70 26.73 1.64 2.99
CA GLY A 70 27.15 2.83 3.74
C GLY A 70 27.61 4.01 2.88
N LYS A 71 26.89 4.33 1.79
CA LYS A 71 27.15 5.51 0.95
C LYS A 71 27.10 6.81 1.74
N THR A 72 26.16 6.93 2.67
CA THR A 72 26.02 8.03 3.62
C THR A 72 27.30 8.19 4.45
N CYS A 73 27.77 7.12 5.11
CA CYS A 73 29.03 7.11 5.86
C CYS A 73 30.24 7.52 5.00
N GLN A 74 30.35 7.02 3.76
CA GLN A 74 31.43 7.40 2.83
C GLN A 74 31.37 8.89 2.45
N THR A 75 30.16 9.44 2.29
CA THR A 75 29.95 10.86 2.01
C THR A 75 30.30 11.73 3.21
N ILE A 76 29.89 11.34 4.42
CA ILE A 76 30.21 12.07 5.65
C ILE A 76 31.72 12.06 5.92
N ALA A 77 32.40 10.93 5.67
CA ALA A 77 33.86 10.84 5.75
C ALA A 77 34.58 11.73 4.71
N LEU A 78 34.00 11.94 3.52
CA LEU A 78 34.50 12.94 2.57
C LEU A 78 34.36 14.37 3.14
N LEU A 79 33.21 14.74 3.71
CA LEU A 79 33.02 16.07 4.30
C LEU A 79 34.00 16.34 5.46
N ILE A 80 34.22 15.34 6.33
CA ILE A 80 35.23 15.39 7.40
C ILE A 80 36.64 15.60 6.83
N TYR A 81 36.99 14.90 5.73
CA TYR A 81 38.28 15.10 5.04
C TYR A 81 38.43 16.53 4.51
N LEU A 82 37.40 17.09 3.86
CA LEU A 82 37.46 18.45 3.31
C LEU A 82 37.70 19.50 4.41
N VAL A 83 36.92 19.45 5.49
CA VAL A 83 37.05 20.38 6.62
C VAL A 83 38.38 20.17 7.36
N GLY A 84 38.71 18.94 7.75
CA GLY A 84 39.86 18.66 8.62
C GLY A 84 41.22 18.63 7.93
N ARG A 85 41.28 18.34 6.61
CA ARG A 85 42.55 18.22 5.86
C ARG A 85 42.79 19.37 4.88
N LEU A 86 41.74 19.92 4.27
CA LEU A 86 41.85 21.01 3.31
C LEU A 86 41.42 22.38 3.88
N ASN A 87 40.86 22.42 5.09
CA ASN A 87 40.26 23.61 5.70
C ASN A 87 39.18 24.26 4.81
N ASP A 88 38.46 23.44 4.04
CA ASP A 88 37.27 23.85 3.32
C ASP A 88 36.10 23.83 4.31
N GLU A 89 35.77 24.99 4.89
CA GLU A 89 34.67 25.16 5.84
C GLU A 89 33.29 25.05 5.16
N GLY A 90 33.25 24.89 3.83
CA GLY A 90 32.04 24.77 3.01
C GLY A 90 31.65 26.09 2.34
N PRO A 91 30.36 26.28 2.00
CA PRO A 91 29.22 25.48 2.43
C PRO A 91 29.01 24.21 1.59
N PHE A 92 28.49 23.15 2.21
CA PHE A 92 28.12 21.89 1.58
C PHE A 92 26.60 21.72 1.55
N LEU A 93 26.02 21.34 0.41
CA LEU A 93 24.58 21.08 0.24
C LEU A 93 24.33 19.58 0.10
N VAL A 94 23.50 19.01 0.99
CA VAL A 94 23.01 17.64 0.90
C VAL A 94 21.52 17.66 0.56
N LEU A 95 21.18 17.18 -0.63
CA LEU A 95 19.80 17.00 -1.10
C LEU A 95 19.38 15.55 -0.94
N CYS A 96 18.29 15.29 -0.21
CA CYS A 96 17.81 13.93 -0.01
C CYS A 96 16.26 13.85 0.03
N PRO A 97 15.65 12.67 -0.19
CA PRO A 97 14.22 12.48 0.06
C PRO A 97 13.83 12.79 1.51
N LEU A 98 12.65 13.39 1.72
CA LEU A 98 12.13 13.73 3.05
C LEU A 98 12.18 12.57 4.08
N SER A 99 12.07 11.32 3.62
CA SER A 99 12.12 10.11 4.45
C SER A 99 13.50 9.72 4.99
N VAL A 100 14.59 10.15 4.35
CA VAL A 100 15.98 9.88 4.81
C VAL A 100 16.58 11.08 5.53
N LEU A 101 15.93 12.23 5.51
CA LEU A 101 16.44 13.46 6.12
C LEU A 101 16.72 13.31 7.63
N SER A 102 15.86 12.58 8.36
CA SER A 102 16.12 12.21 9.76
C SER A 102 17.34 11.30 9.91
N ASN A 103 17.45 10.25 9.08
CA ASN A 103 18.60 9.34 9.09
C ASN A 103 19.91 10.06 8.74
N TRP A 104 19.90 10.99 7.78
CA TRP A 104 21.05 11.85 7.47
C TRP A 104 21.42 12.73 8.66
N LYS A 105 20.44 13.35 9.33
CA LYS A 105 20.67 14.14 10.55
C LYS A 105 21.29 13.29 11.68
N GLU A 106 20.71 12.13 11.98
CA GLU A 106 21.22 11.21 13.01
C GLU A 106 22.63 10.67 12.68
N GLU A 107 22.91 10.33 11.41
CA GLU A 107 24.24 9.91 10.98
C GLU A 107 25.26 11.08 11.02
N MET A 108 24.87 12.31 10.69
CA MET A 108 25.71 13.51 10.84
C MET A 108 26.04 13.78 12.32
N GLU A 109 25.04 13.80 13.20
CA GLU A 109 25.22 14.02 14.65
C GLU A 109 26.10 12.91 15.29
N ARG A 110 26.00 11.67 14.80
CA ARG A 110 26.77 10.53 15.31
C ARG A 110 28.20 10.45 14.78
N PHE A 111 28.38 10.68 13.47
CA PHE A 111 29.66 10.44 12.79
C PHE A 111 30.52 11.70 12.68
N ALA A 112 29.91 12.88 12.66
CA ALA A 112 30.59 14.16 12.46
C ALA A 112 30.11 15.26 13.44
N PRO A 113 30.13 15.03 14.77
CA PRO A 113 29.60 15.98 15.76
C PRO A 113 30.33 17.34 15.78
N GLY A 114 31.52 17.42 15.17
CA GLY A 114 32.24 18.69 14.98
C GLY A 114 31.74 19.53 13.80
N LEU A 115 30.92 18.98 12.89
CA LEU A 115 30.38 19.71 11.74
C LEU A 115 29.03 20.33 12.06
N SER A 116 28.94 21.67 11.93
CA SER A 116 27.66 22.38 12.04
C SER A 116 26.74 22.02 10.88
N CYS A 117 25.71 21.21 11.16
CA CYS A 117 24.75 20.69 10.20
C CYS A 117 23.36 21.31 10.43
N VAL A 118 22.94 22.22 9.55
CA VAL A 118 21.63 22.88 9.61
C VAL A 118 20.63 22.11 8.75
N THR A 119 19.48 21.76 9.33
CA THR A 119 18.37 21.12 8.63
C THR A 119 17.42 22.19 8.08
N TYR A 120 17.40 22.37 6.76
CA TYR A 120 16.56 23.35 6.08
C TYR A 120 15.22 22.72 5.66
N THR A 121 14.31 22.65 6.62
CA THR A 121 12.94 22.16 6.49
C THR A 121 11.96 23.08 7.23
N GLY A 122 10.67 22.88 7.04
CA GLY A 122 9.62 23.58 7.78
C GLY A 122 8.57 24.21 6.87
N ASP A 123 7.66 24.96 7.48
CA ASP A 123 6.65 25.73 6.77
C ASP A 123 7.25 26.97 6.06
N LYS A 124 6.42 27.96 5.68
CA LYS A 124 6.92 29.19 5.02
C LYS A 124 7.54 30.19 6.01
N GLU A 125 7.07 30.23 7.25
CA GLU A 125 7.54 31.16 8.28
C GLU A 125 8.83 30.66 8.93
N GLU A 126 8.90 29.37 9.27
CA GLU A 126 10.10 28.71 9.77
C GLU A 126 11.26 28.85 8.78
N ARG A 127 11.01 28.56 7.50
CA ARG A 127 12.01 28.72 6.43
C ARG A 127 12.41 30.18 6.22
N ALA A 128 11.53 31.15 6.43
CA ALA A 128 11.87 32.58 6.34
C ALA A 128 12.80 33.02 7.49
N ARG A 129 12.59 32.50 8.70
CA ARG A 129 13.50 32.70 9.84
C ARG A 129 14.86 32.04 9.57
N LEU A 130 14.88 30.77 9.18
CA LEU A 130 16.11 30.07 8.80
C LEU A 130 16.86 30.78 7.66
N GLN A 131 16.17 31.36 6.67
CA GLN A 131 16.82 32.19 5.62
C GLN A 131 17.45 33.47 6.16
N GLN A 132 16.88 34.07 7.20
CA GLN A 132 17.46 35.24 7.86
C GLN A 132 18.70 34.83 8.67
N ASP A 133 18.58 33.77 9.47
CA ASP A 133 19.66 33.26 10.33
C ASP A 133 20.87 32.85 9.46
N LEU A 134 20.65 32.04 8.42
CA LEU A 134 21.69 31.60 7.46
C LEU A 134 22.33 32.74 6.63
N ARG A 135 21.74 33.94 6.62
CA ARG A 135 22.35 35.15 6.01
C ARG A 135 23.15 35.99 7.01
N GLN A 136 22.86 35.87 8.30
CA GLN A 136 23.55 36.59 9.36
C GLN A 136 24.71 35.76 9.92
N GLU A 137 24.53 34.45 10.04
CA GLU A 137 25.51 33.49 10.55
C GLU A 137 26.07 32.63 9.42
N SER A 138 27.20 33.04 8.84
CA SER A 138 27.92 32.29 7.79
C SER A 138 28.68 31.07 8.33
N GLY A 139 28.26 30.50 9.47
CA GLY A 139 29.00 29.50 10.26
C GLY A 139 28.46 28.08 10.20
N PHE A 140 27.71 27.73 9.15
CA PHE A 140 27.25 26.36 8.92
C PHE A 140 28.16 25.66 7.89
N HIS A 141 28.48 24.40 8.15
CA HIS A 141 29.28 23.58 7.22
C HIS A 141 28.36 22.87 6.23
N VAL A 142 27.27 22.28 6.73
CA VAL A 142 26.38 21.40 5.95
C VAL A 142 24.95 21.91 6.03
N LEU A 143 24.31 22.11 4.87
CA LEU A 143 22.89 22.36 4.75
C LEU A 143 22.19 21.09 4.23
N LEU A 144 21.30 20.51 5.04
CA LEU A 144 20.51 19.33 4.68
C LEU A 144 19.09 19.75 4.29
N THR A 145 18.63 19.44 3.08
CA THR A 145 17.27 19.79 2.64
C THR A 145 16.68 18.78 1.65
N THR A 146 15.39 18.94 1.32
CA THR A 146 14.68 18.04 0.40
C THR A 146 14.55 18.62 -1.00
N TYR A 147 14.26 17.74 -1.97
CA TYR A 147 14.01 18.11 -3.36
C TYR A 147 12.90 19.15 -3.53
N GLU A 148 11.82 19.04 -2.78
CA GLU A 148 10.64 19.91 -2.87
C GLU A 148 10.94 21.31 -2.33
N ILE A 149 11.77 21.40 -1.28
CA ILE A 149 12.19 22.67 -0.68
C ILE A 149 13.26 23.33 -1.56
N CYS A 150 14.20 22.55 -2.09
CA CYS A 150 15.21 23.00 -3.05
C CYS A 150 14.58 23.67 -4.28
N LEU A 151 13.46 23.13 -4.78
CA LEU A 151 12.69 23.74 -5.87
C LEU A 151 11.96 25.03 -5.46
N LYS A 152 11.38 25.07 -4.25
CA LYS A 152 10.63 26.24 -3.76
C LYS A 152 11.53 27.44 -3.46
N ASP A 153 12.69 27.21 -2.87
CA ASP A 153 13.63 28.26 -2.44
C ASP A 153 14.91 28.30 -3.30
N ALA A 154 14.81 27.84 -4.55
CA ALA A 154 15.93 27.77 -5.49
C ALA A 154 16.69 29.10 -5.63
N SER A 155 15.99 30.25 -5.55
CA SER A 155 16.61 31.58 -5.60
C SER A 155 17.50 31.89 -4.40
N PHE A 156 17.19 31.35 -3.22
CA PHE A 156 18.02 31.48 -2.01
C PHE A 156 19.19 30.49 -2.05
N LEU A 157 18.95 29.23 -2.40
CA LEU A 157 20.03 28.24 -2.45
C LEU A 157 21.07 28.56 -3.55
N LYS A 158 20.68 29.27 -4.62
CA LYS A 158 21.60 29.78 -5.66
C LYS A 158 22.48 30.95 -5.20
N SER A 159 22.19 31.64 -4.09
CA SER A 159 23.06 32.74 -3.64
C SER A 159 24.34 32.26 -2.96
N PHE A 160 24.42 30.98 -2.59
CA PHE A 160 25.62 30.35 -2.08
C PHE A 160 26.43 29.72 -3.22
N SER A 161 27.75 29.87 -3.16
CA SER A 161 28.67 29.07 -3.98
C SER A 161 29.05 27.83 -3.18
N TRP A 162 28.59 26.66 -3.60
CA TRP A 162 28.72 25.43 -2.83
C TRP A 162 30.08 24.75 -3.10
N SER A 163 30.81 24.37 -2.06
CA SER A 163 32.02 23.55 -2.21
C SER A 163 31.65 22.13 -2.68
N VAL A 164 30.60 21.54 -2.08
CA VAL A 164 30.06 20.22 -2.45
C VAL A 164 28.56 20.26 -2.59
N LEU A 165 28.05 19.71 -3.69
CA LEU A 165 26.65 19.35 -3.89
C LEU A 165 26.52 17.82 -3.87
N ALA A 166 26.03 17.27 -2.76
CA ALA A 166 25.71 15.85 -2.62
C ALA A 166 24.20 15.62 -2.85
N VAL A 167 23.84 14.67 -3.71
CA VAL A 167 22.44 14.33 -4.00
C VAL A 167 22.20 12.85 -3.73
N ASP A 168 21.44 12.56 -2.68
CA ASP A 168 21.08 11.19 -2.28
C ASP A 168 19.80 10.70 -2.96
N GLU A 169 19.79 9.42 -3.33
CA GLU A 169 18.79 8.83 -4.22
C GLU A 169 18.64 9.62 -5.54
N ALA A 170 19.78 9.92 -6.18
CA ALA A 170 19.91 10.67 -7.44
C ALA A 170 19.14 10.06 -8.64
N HIS A 171 18.49 8.90 -8.45
CA HIS A 171 17.51 8.32 -9.37
C HIS A 171 16.35 9.28 -9.74
N ARG A 172 16.15 10.37 -8.99
CA ARG A 172 15.24 11.48 -9.30
C ARG A 172 15.71 12.37 -10.47
N LEU A 173 16.99 12.35 -10.83
CA LEU A 173 17.60 13.20 -11.86
C LEU A 173 17.68 12.55 -13.26
N LYS A 174 17.03 11.41 -13.47
CA LYS A 174 17.03 10.65 -14.74
C LYS A 174 16.45 11.40 -15.95
N ASN A 175 15.64 12.42 -15.73
CA ASN A 175 15.03 13.20 -16.80
C ASN A 175 15.55 14.64 -16.80
N GLN A 176 16.30 15.00 -17.84
CA GLN A 176 16.82 16.35 -18.09
C GLN A 176 15.72 17.41 -18.27
N SER A 177 14.50 17.01 -18.66
CA SER A 177 13.36 17.92 -18.77
C SER A 177 12.74 18.27 -17.41
N SER A 178 13.13 17.57 -16.33
CA SER A 178 12.59 17.83 -14.99
C SER A 178 13.04 19.18 -14.43
N LEU A 179 12.16 19.83 -13.66
CA LEU A 179 12.47 21.11 -13.03
C LEU A 179 13.66 20.99 -12.07
N LEU A 180 13.81 19.84 -11.40
CA LEU A 180 14.92 19.57 -10.50
C LEU A 180 16.26 19.51 -11.24
N HIS A 181 16.35 18.75 -12.33
CA HIS A 181 17.57 18.68 -13.15
C HIS A 181 17.99 20.07 -13.66
N ARG A 182 17.02 20.82 -14.20
CA ARG A 182 17.25 22.21 -14.65
C ARG A 182 17.79 23.09 -13.53
N THR A 183 17.11 23.08 -12.38
CA THR A 183 17.48 23.87 -11.20
C THR A 183 18.89 23.55 -10.69
N LEU A 184 19.28 22.27 -10.61
CA LEU A 184 20.59 21.88 -10.10
C LEU A 184 21.76 22.16 -11.05
N SER A 185 21.54 22.17 -12.37
CA SER A 185 22.58 22.64 -13.30
C SER A 185 22.81 24.16 -13.20
N GLU A 186 21.85 24.93 -12.71
CA GLU A 186 21.99 26.38 -12.48
C GLU A 186 22.67 26.72 -11.14
N PHE A 187 22.96 25.74 -10.29
CA PHE A 187 23.68 25.97 -9.02
C PHE A 187 25.19 26.03 -9.28
N SER A 188 25.87 26.98 -8.65
CA SER A 188 27.33 27.01 -8.56
C SER A 188 27.79 25.99 -7.52
N ALA A 189 28.49 24.94 -7.96
CA ALA A 189 29.01 23.88 -7.11
C ALA A 189 30.38 23.43 -7.63
N VAL A 190 31.42 23.44 -6.78
CA VAL A 190 32.80 23.05 -7.14
C VAL A 190 32.91 21.54 -7.37
N PHE A 191 32.31 20.74 -6.49
CA PHE A 191 32.28 19.29 -6.61
C PHE A 191 30.85 18.75 -6.53
N ARG A 192 30.51 17.79 -7.39
CA ARG A 192 29.16 17.23 -7.49
C ARG A 192 29.19 15.71 -7.25
N LEU A 193 28.47 15.25 -6.25
CA LEU A 193 28.42 13.87 -5.80
C LEU A 193 26.99 13.33 -5.90
N LEU A 194 26.74 12.36 -6.78
CA LEU A 194 25.46 11.67 -6.88
C LEU A 194 25.51 10.32 -6.17
N LEU A 195 24.61 10.07 -5.21
CA LEU A 195 24.48 8.78 -4.54
C LEU A 195 23.28 8.04 -5.11
N THR A 196 23.48 6.80 -5.54
CA THR A 196 22.38 5.97 -6.05
C THR A 196 22.66 4.49 -5.83
N GLY A 197 21.64 3.71 -5.49
CA GLY A 197 21.72 2.25 -5.49
C GLY A 197 21.48 1.61 -6.85
N THR A 198 20.93 2.37 -7.80
CA THR A 198 20.53 1.92 -9.15
C THR A 198 20.85 3.03 -10.17
N PRO A 199 22.14 3.26 -10.50
CA PRO A 199 22.55 4.30 -11.45
C PRO A 199 21.94 4.15 -12.86
N ILE A 200 21.63 2.92 -13.27
CA ILE A 200 21.00 2.60 -14.55
C ILE A 200 19.73 1.80 -14.23
N GLN A 201 18.59 2.18 -14.83
CA GLN A 201 17.33 1.43 -14.70
C GLN A 201 16.72 1.06 -16.05
N ASN A 202 16.55 2.01 -16.98
CA ASN A 202 15.76 1.78 -18.19
C ASN A 202 16.39 2.29 -19.50
N SER A 203 17.34 3.25 -19.51
CA SER A 203 17.98 3.68 -20.77
C SER A 203 19.33 4.38 -20.61
N LEU A 204 20.11 4.40 -21.69
CA LEU A 204 21.33 5.21 -21.83
C LEU A 204 21.07 6.72 -21.66
N ARG A 205 19.87 7.19 -22.02
CA ARG A 205 19.44 8.58 -21.81
C ARG A 205 19.32 8.94 -20.33
N GLU A 206 18.87 8.01 -19.49
CA GLU A 206 18.86 8.19 -18.02
C GLU A 206 20.28 8.34 -17.47
N LEU A 207 21.21 7.49 -17.92
CA LEU A 207 22.62 7.54 -17.50
C LEU A 207 23.28 8.86 -17.94
N TYR A 208 23.09 9.27 -19.19
CA TYR A 208 23.60 10.54 -19.69
C TYR A 208 22.98 11.74 -18.95
N SER A 209 21.71 11.66 -18.54
CA SER A 209 21.07 12.67 -17.69
C SER A 209 21.78 12.86 -16.35
N LEU A 210 22.26 11.77 -15.72
CA LEU A 210 23.06 11.84 -14.50
C LEU A 210 24.44 12.45 -14.77
N LEU A 211 25.14 11.99 -15.81
CA LEU A 211 26.47 12.52 -16.18
C LEU A 211 26.44 14.03 -16.49
N CYS A 212 25.36 14.54 -17.11
CA CYS A 212 25.14 15.97 -17.33
C CYS A 212 25.01 16.79 -16.03
N VAL A 213 24.61 16.17 -14.91
CA VAL A 213 24.59 16.86 -13.60
C VAL A 213 25.96 16.77 -12.94
N VAL A 214 26.64 15.65 -13.12
CA VAL A 214 27.97 15.38 -12.53
C VAL A 214 29.02 16.32 -13.11
N GLU A 215 29.12 16.36 -14.44
CA GLU A 215 30.21 17.03 -15.15
C GLU A 215 29.66 17.76 -16.41
N PRO A 216 29.01 18.92 -16.23
CA PRO A 216 28.26 19.59 -17.31
C PRO A 216 29.13 20.11 -18.46
N ASP A 217 30.42 20.35 -18.23
CA ASP A 217 31.34 20.87 -19.24
C ASP A 217 31.75 19.82 -20.28
N LEU A 218 31.86 18.55 -19.85
CA LEU A 218 32.13 17.38 -20.70
C LEU A 218 30.84 16.78 -21.27
N PHE A 219 29.77 16.71 -20.47
CA PHE A 219 28.48 16.11 -20.86
C PHE A 219 27.42 17.19 -21.11
N CYS A 220 27.54 17.86 -22.25
CA CYS A 220 26.58 18.90 -22.66
C CYS A 220 25.22 18.30 -23.01
N ARG A 221 24.14 19.01 -22.69
CA ARG A 221 22.73 18.54 -22.86
C ARG A 221 22.36 18.30 -24.32
N GLU A 222 23.04 18.94 -25.26
CA GLU A 222 22.80 18.83 -26.69
C GLU A 222 23.35 17.51 -27.27
N GLN A 223 24.37 16.91 -26.64
CA GLN A 223 25.08 15.70 -27.13
C GLN A 223 24.43 14.38 -26.66
N VAL A 224 23.21 14.43 -26.14
CA VAL A 224 22.43 13.25 -25.72
C VAL A 224 22.22 12.27 -26.87
N GLU A 225 21.80 12.77 -28.04
CA GLU A 225 21.51 11.90 -29.18
C GLU A 225 22.81 11.32 -29.76
N ASP A 226 23.90 12.09 -29.80
CA ASP A 226 25.23 11.59 -30.22
C ASP A 226 25.71 10.43 -29.34
N PHE A 227 25.54 10.57 -28.02
CA PHE A 227 25.88 9.53 -27.04
C PHE A 227 24.98 8.31 -27.19
N VAL A 228 23.66 8.50 -27.31
CA VAL A 228 22.70 7.40 -27.48
C VAL A 228 22.98 6.65 -28.79
N GLN A 229 23.22 7.34 -29.90
CA GLN A 229 23.54 6.72 -31.20
C GLN A 229 24.86 5.94 -31.16
N ARG A 230 25.93 6.52 -30.59
CA ARG A 230 27.23 5.84 -30.46
C ARG A 230 27.15 4.55 -29.64
N TYR A 231 26.29 4.53 -28.63
CA TYR A 231 26.17 3.43 -27.68
C TYR A 231 24.89 2.60 -27.87
N GLN A 232 24.17 2.75 -28.98
CA GLN A 232 22.91 2.04 -29.23
C GLN A 232 23.11 0.54 -29.47
N ASP A 233 24.18 0.14 -30.15
CA ASP A 233 24.45 -1.25 -30.57
C ASP A 233 25.44 -2.00 -29.66
N ILE A 234 25.52 -1.64 -28.37
CA ILE A 234 26.44 -2.30 -27.42
C ILE A 234 26.21 -3.82 -27.32
N GLU A 235 24.98 -4.31 -27.56
CA GLU A 235 24.68 -5.76 -27.62
C GLU A 235 25.49 -6.52 -28.65
N LYS A 236 25.81 -5.87 -29.78
CA LYS A 236 26.51 -6.47 -30.93
C LYS A 236 28.01 -6.20 -30.85
N GLU A 237 28.41 -5.12 -30.20
CA GLU A 237 29.78 -4.61 -30.21
C GLU A 237 30.40 -4.55 -28.80
N SER A 238 31.12 -5.61 -28.43
CA SER A 238 31.95 -5.66 -27.21
C SER A 238 32.99 -4.51 -27.12
N LYS A 239 33.38 -3.93 -28.27
CA LYS A 239 34.22 -2.71 -28.32
C LYS A 239 33.49 -1.48 -27.78
N SER A 240 32.20 -1.33 -28.09
CA SER A 240 31.36 -0.21 -27.66
C SER A 240 30.99 -0.35 -26.18
N ALA A 241 30.78 -1.59 -25.69
CA ALA A 241 30.71 -1.92 -24.26
C ALA A 241 31.95 -1.45 -23.48
N SER A 242 33.13 -1.85 -23.95
CA SER A 242 34.42 -1.57 -23.28
C SER A 242 34.92 -0.14 -23.45
N GLU A 243 34.49 0.59 -24.48
CA GLU A 243 34.66 2.05 -24.57
C GLU A 243 33.78 2.76 -23.53
N LEU A 244 32.48 2.43 -23.45
CA LEU A 244 31.59 3.03 -22.47
C LEU A 244 32.02 2.73 -21.03
N HIS A 245 32.48 1.51 -20.73
CA HIS A 245 33.00 1.19 -19.40
C HIS A 245 34.22 2.06 -19.02
N ARG A 246 35.17 2.26 -19.95
CA ARG A 246 36.34 3.14 -19.73
C ARG A 246 35.96 4.61 -19.57
N LEU A 247 34.95 5.08 -20.30
CA LEU A 247 34.40 6.44 -20.16
C LEU A 247 33.73 6.64 -18.80
N LEU A 248 33.04 5.62 -18.27
CA LEU A 248 32.34 5.70 -16.98
C LEU A 248 33.26 5.49 -15.77
N GLN A 249 34.34 4.72 -15.91
CA GLN A 249 35.28 4.38 -14.84
C GLN A 249 35.74 5.57 -13.96
N PRO A 250 36.12 6.76 -14.49
CA PRO A 250 36.50 7.90 -13.65
C PRO A 250 35.34 8.56 -12.91
N PHE A 251 34.09 8.43 -13.39
CA PHE A 251 32.91 9.08 -12.80
C PHE A 251 32.04 8.15 -11.95
N LEU A 252 32.13 6.83 -12.11
CA LEU A 252 31.20 5.87 -11.49
C LEU A 252 31.96 4.79 -10.70
N LEU A 253 31.90 4.87 -9.38
CA LEU A 253 32.29 3.77 -8.49
C LEU A 253 31.08 2.92 -8.16
N ARG A 254 31.13 1.63 -8.49
CA ARG A 254 30.08 0.67 -8.16
C ARG A 254 30.66 -0.65 -7.68
N ARG A 255 30.22 -1.09 -6.49
CA ARG A 255 30.51 -2.40 -5.91
C ARG A 255 29.23 -3.10 -5.48
N VAL A 256 29.21 -4.43 -5.53
CA VAL A 256 28.08 -5.27 -5.07
C VAL A 256 28.40 -5.91 -3.72
N LYS A 257 27.38 -6.21 -2.90
CA LYS A 257 27.56 -6.81 -1.56
C LYS A 257 28.36 -8.11 -1.61
N ALA A 258 28.15 -8.93 -2.63
CA ALA A 258 28.88 -10.20 -2.81
C ALA A 258 30.40 -10.02 -2.93
N GLN A 259 30.87 -8.86 -3.42
CA GLN A 259 32.31 -8.56 -3.54
C GLN A 259 32.90 -7.99 -2.25
N VAL A 260 32.17 -7.16 -1.51
CA VAL A 260 32.74 -6.30 -0.44
C VAL A 260 32.25 -6.60 0.98
N ALA A 261 31.15 -7.33 1.12
CA ALA A 261 30.48 -7.58 2.39
C ALA A 261 30.38 -9.10 2.66
N THR A 262 31.53 -9.78 2.63
CA THR A 262 31.64 -11.24 2.87
C THR A 262 31.14 -11.68 4.26
N GLU A 263 31.15 -10.77 5.24
CA GLU A 263 30.55 -10.98 6.58
C GLU A 263 29.02 -10.94 6.59
N LEU A 264 28.37 -10.35 5.57
CA LEU A 264 26.93 -10.18 5.55
C LEU A 264 26.26 -11.53 5.24
N PRO A 265 25.31 -12.02 6.07
CA PRO A 265 24.61 -13.25 5.79
C PRO A 265 23.98 -13.25 4.39
N LYS A 266 24.07 -14.39 3.68
CA LYS A 266 23.52 -14.51 2.33
C LYS A 266 22.01 -14.24 2.35
N LYS A 267 21.52 -13.48 1.35
CA LYS A 267 20.08 -13.43 1.06
C LYS A 267 19.68 -14.64 0.21
N THR A 268 18.53 -15.23 0.48
CA THR A 268 17.88 -16.22 -0.40
C THR A 268 16.56 -15.65 -0.89
N GLU A 269 16.24 -15.83 -2.18
CA GLU A 269 14.96 -15.40 -2.76
C GLU A 269 14.18 -16.64 -3.23
N VAL A 270 12.95 -16.79 -2.75
CA VAL A 270 12.07 -17.94 -3.02
C VAL A 270 10.75 -17.42 -3.59
N VAL A 271 10.30 -18.01 -4.69
CA VAL A 271 8.97 -17.78 -5.25
C VAL A 271 8.06 -18.92 -4.80
N VAL A 272 6.93 -18.59 -4.18
CA VAL A 272 5.93 -19.58 -3.76
C VAL A 272 4.65 -19.32 -4.55
N TYR A 273 4.33 -20.27 -5.43
CA TYR A 273 3.11 -20.25 -6.22
C TYR A 273 1.92 -20.68 -5.36
N HIS A 274 0.79 -19.98 -5.47
CA HIS A 274 -0.46 -20.37 -4.85
C HIS A 274 -1.58 -20.57 -5.88
N GLY A 275 -2.57 -21.38 -5.51
CA GLY A 275 -3.82 -21.51 -6.24
C GLY A 275 -4.80 -20.37 -5.98
N MET A 276 -5.94 -20.41 -6.67
CA MET A 276 -7.06 -19.50 -6.45
C MET A 276 -8.21 -20.22 -5.75
N SER A 277 -8.91 -19.51 -4.85
CA SER A 277 -10.16 -20.01 -4.27
C SER A 277 -11.27 -20.08 -5.33
N ALA A 278 -12.34 -20.84 -5.04
CA ALA A 278 -13.52 -20.87 -5.92
C ALA A 278 -14.18 -19.49 -6.08
N LEU A 279 -14.16 -18.66 -5.02
CA LEU A 279 -14.66 -17.29 -5.04
C LEU A 279 -13.80 -16.41 -5.97
N GLN A 280 -12.47 -16.49 -5.83
CA GLN A 280 -11.53 -15.79 -6.71
C GLN A 280 -11.72 -16.19 -8.17
N LYS A 281 -11.81 -17.49 -8.48
CA LYS A 281 -12.06 -17.96 -9.86
C LYS A 281 -13.35 -17.40 -10.47
N LYS A 282 -14.43 -17.36 -9.68
CA LYS A 282 -15.73 -16.78 -10.10
C LYS A 282 -15.58 -15.30 -10.47
N TYR A 283 -14.96 -14.49 -9.60
CA TYR A 283 -14.77 -13.06 -9.87
C TYR A 283 -13.75 -12.80 -10.99
N TYR A 284 -12.67 -13.56 -11.07
CA TYR A 284 -11.67 -13.44 -12.14
C TYR A 284 -12.28 -13.67 -13.52
N LYS A 285 -13.12 -14.71 -13.66
CA LYS A 285 -13.91 -14.98 -14.87
C LYS A 285 -14.91 -13.85 -15.16
N ALA A 286 -15.60 -13.34 -14.15
CA ALA A 286 -16.56 -12.23 -14.31
C ALA A 286 -15.89 -10.92 -14.77
N ILE A 287 -14.71 -10.59 -14.24
CA ILE A 287 -13.92 -9.40 -14.63
C ILE A 287 -13.47 -9.51 -16.08
N LEU A 288 -12.96 -10.68 -16.51
CA LEU A 288 -12.58 -10.91 -17.90
C LEU A 288 -13.77 -10.85 -18.86
N MET A 289 -14.95 -11.28 -18.43
CA MET A 289 -16.17 -11.23 -19.23
C MET A 289 -16.76 -9.81 -19.32
N LYS A 290 -16.74 -8.99 -18.25
CA LYS A 290 -17.41 -7.68 -18.23
C LYS A 290 -16.98 -6.75 -19.38
N ASP A 291 -15.68 -6.73 -19.71
CA ASP A 291 -15.09 -5.79 -20.68
C ASP A 291 -14.50 -6.48 -21.93
N LEU A 292 -15.14 -7.52 -22.47
CA LEU A 292 -14.66 -8.17 -23.70
C LEU A 292 -14.46 -7.21 -24.89
N ASP A 293 -15.30 -6.18 -25.01
CA ASP A 293 -15.20 -5.17 -26.07
C ASP A 293 -13.88 -4.39 -26.02
N ALA A 294 -13.23 -4.32 -24.85
CA ALA A 294 -11.92 -3.69 -24.69
C ALA A 294 -10.79 -4.45 -25.42
N PHE A 295 -11.00 -5.71 -25.79
CA PHE A 295 -10.03 -6.50 -26.54
C PHE A 295 -10.13 -6.26 -28.06
N GLU A 296 -11.23 -5.70 -28.57
CA GLU A 296 -11.46 -5.51 -30.02
C GLU A 296 -10.93 -4.15 -30.53
N ASN A 297 -11.29 -3.00 -29.94
CA ASN A 297 -11.05 -1.65 -30.51
C ASN A 297 -9.68 -0.99 -30.18
N GLU A 298 -8.74 -0.91 -31.15
CA GLU A 298 -7.29 -0.70 -30.93
C GLU A 298 -6.80 0.49 -30.08
N THR A 299 -7.30 1.71 -30.26
CA THR A 299 -6.71 2.90 -29.63
C THR A 299 -7.26 3.23 -28.25
N ALA A 300 -8.49 2.79 -27.93
CA ALA A 300 -9.07 2.92 -26.59
C ALA A 300 -8.61 1.82 -25.61
N LYS A 301 -7.83 0.83 -26.08
CA LYS A 301 -7.43 -0.35 -25.29
C LYS A 301 -6.67 0.02 -24.03
N LYS A 302 -5.64 0.86 -24.13
CA LYS A 302 -4.60 0.95 -23.10
C LYS A 302 -5.13 1.22 -21.68
N VAL A 303 -5.98 2.24 -21.51
CA VAL A 303 -6.55 2.58 -20.20
C VAL A 303 -7.48 1.47 -19.71
N LYS A 304 -8.38 0.95 -20.58
CA LYS A 304 -9.28 -0.15 -20.22
C LYS A 304 -8.53 -1.43 -19.84
N LEU A 305 -7.51 -1.85 -20.61
CA LEU A 305 -6.69 -3.02 -20.31
C LEU A 305 -5.85 -2.84 -19.03
N GLN A 306 -5.35 -1.63 -18.75
CA GLN A 306 -4.69 -1.34 -17.47
C GLN A 306 -5.65 -1.42 -16.28
N ASN A 307 -6.89 -0.96 -16.46
CA ASN A 307 -7.94 -1.07 -15.45
C ASN A 307 -8.29 -2.55 -15.21
N ILE A 308 -8.55 -3.33 -16.26
CA ILE A 308 -8.80 -4.79 -16.17
C ILE A 308 -7.63 -5.48 -15.44
N LEU A 309 -6.38 -5.21 -15.83
CA LEU A 309 -5.20 -5.78 -15.18
C LEU A 309 -5.13 -5.43 -13.68
N THR A 310 -5.55 -4.23 -13.29
CA THR A 310 -5.62 -3.79 -11.89
C THR A 310 -6.73 -4.52 -11.11
N GLN A 311 -7.91 -4.70 -11.72
CA GLN A 311 -8.99 -5.47 -11.08
C GLN A 311 -8.64 -6.96 -10.97
N LEU A 312 -7.97 -7.54 -11.97
CA LEU A 312 -7.49 -8.92 -11.91
C LEU A 312 -6.45 -9.12 -10.80
N ARG A 313 -5.55 -8.15 -10.59
CA ARG A 313 -4.64 -8.15 -9.42
C ARG A 313 -5.41 -8.14 -8.11
N LYS A 314 -6.34 -7.19 -7.91
CA LYS A 314 -7.22 -7.15 -6.71
C LYS A 314 -7.89 -8.50 -6.44
N CYS A 315 -8.38 -9.17 -7.49
CA CYS A 315 -9.00 -10.48 -7.37
C CYS A 315 -8.03 -11.59 -6.93
N VAL A 316 -6.78 -11.59 -7.40
CA VAL A 316 -5.75 -12.55 -7.00
C VAL A 316 -5.21 -12.26 -5.59
N ASP A 317 -5.19 -11.00 -5.17
CA ASP A 317 -4.88 -10.58 -3.80
C ASP A 317 -5.96 -11.04 -2.82
N HIS A 318 -7.17 -10.46 -2.89
CA HIS A 318 -8.27 -10.81 -1.99
C HIS A 318 -9.66 -10.42 -2.55
N PRO A 319 -10.67 -11.31 -2.55
CA PRO A 319 -12.03 -10.96 -3.03
C PRO A 319 -12.68 -9.78 -2.31
N TYR A 320 -12.43 -9.59 -1.01
CA TYR A 320 -13.00 -8.48 -0.23
C TYR A 320 -12.36 -7.10 -0.54
N LEU A 321 -11.45 -7.01 -1.53
CA LEU A 321 -11.05 -5.74 -2.15
C LEU A 321 -12.10 -5.19 -3.14
N PHE A 322 -13.19 -5.93 -3.34
CA PHE A 322 -14.39 -5.50 -4.05
C PHE A 322 -15.54 -5.33 -3.04
N ASP A 323 -16.21 -4.18 -3.10
CA ASP A 323 -17.35 -3.88 -2.23
C ASP A 323 -18.51 -4.86 -2.45
N GLY A 324 -19.20 -5.24 -1.37
CA GLY A 324 -20.35 -6.16 -1.41
C GLY A 324 -20.01 -7.65 -1.61
N VAL A 325 -18.73 -8.02 -1.74
CA VAL A 325 -18.31 -9.43 -1.89
C VAL A 325 -18.23 -10.19 -0.55
N GLU A 326 -18.07 -9.45 0.54
CA GLU A 326 -17.90 -9.99 1.88
C GLU A 326 -19.24 -10.30 2.56
N PRO A 327 -19.41 -11.49 3.18
CA PRO A 327 -20.66 -11.85 3.83
C PRO A 327 -21.01 -10.93 5.01
N GLU A 328 -22.29 -10.60 5.12
CA GLU A 328 -22.87 -9.91 6.28
C GLU A 328 -23.48 -10.95 7.26
N PRO A 329 -23.35 -10.76 8.59
CA PRO A 329 -22.74 -9.63 9.28
C PRO A 329 -21.21 -9.61 9.19
N PHE A 330 -20.64 -8.40 9.16
CA PHE A 330 -19.19 -8.18 9.15
C PHE A 330 -18.56 -8.54 10.51
N GLU A 331 -18.07 -9.77 10.61
CA GLU A 331 -17.34 -10.33 11.75
C GLU A 331 -15.94 -10.77 11.28
N VAL A 332 -14.95 -10.79 12.18
CA VAL A 332 -13.60 -11.25 11.82
C VAL A 332 -13.55 -12.77 12.02
N GLY A 333 -13.32 -13.56 10.96
CA GLY A 333 -13.36 -15.02 11.04
C GLY A 333 -12.59 -15.77 9.95
N GLU A 334 -12.70 -17.10 9.93
CA GLU A 334 -11.98 -17.96 8.97
C GLU A 334 -12.34 -17.68 7.51
N HIS A 335 -13.52 -17.10 7.24
CA HIS A 335 -13.96 -16.70 5.90
C HIS A 335 -13.03 -15.69 5.22
N LEU A 336 -12.23 -14.88 5.96
CA LEU A 336 -11.16 -14.10 5.35
C LEU A 336 -10.14 -15.03 4.68
N ILE A 337 -9.65 -16.03 5.42
CA ILE A 337 -8.60 -16.96 4.98
C ILE A 337 -9.11 -17.85 3.84
N GLU A 338 -10.31 -18.42 3.98
CA GLU A 338 -10.91 -19.29 2.95
C GLU A 338 -11.23 -18.55 1.64
N ALA A 339 -11.51 -17.24 1.70
CA ALA A 339 -11.84 -16.45 0.52
C ALA A 339 -10.65 -16.27 -0.44
N SER A 340 -9.40 -16.27 0.04
CA SER A 340 -8.21 -16.06 -0.80
C SER A 340 -7.17 -17.18 -0.69
N GLY A 341 -6.80 -17.77 -1.83
CA GLY A 341 -5.67 -18.71 -1.91
C GLY A 341 -4.34 -18.10 -1.50
N LYS A 342 -4.19 -16.77 -1.64
CA LYS A 342 -3.02 -16.04 -1.19
C LYS A 342 -2.98 -15.91 0.34
N LEU A 343 -4.12 -15.58 0.96
CA LEU A 343 -4.23 -15.47 2.42
C LEU A 343 -4.14 -16.85 3.11
N HIS A 344 -4.70 -17.90 2.52
CA HIS A 344 -4.55 -19.29 2.99
C HIS A 344 -3.08 -19.77 2.98
N LEU A 345 -2.32 -19.45 1.93
CA LEU A 345 -0.88 -19.73 1.90
C LEU A 345 -0.13 -18.88 2.94
N LEU A 346 -0.44 -17.58 3.01
CA LEU A 346 0.18 -16.67 3.96
C LEU A 346 -0.08 -17.10 5.42
N ASP A 347 -1.26 -17.63 5.73
CA ASP A 347 -1.62 -18.10 7.06
C ASP A 347 -0.74 -19.26 7.53
N ARG A 348 -0.56 -20.27 6.68
CA ARG A 348 0.35 -21.39 6.96
C ARG A 348 1.81 -20.94 7.04
N LEU A 349 2.21 -20.00 6.19
CA LEU A 349 3.55 -19.42 6.17
C LEU A 349 3.84 -18.64 7.46
N LEU A 350 2.94 -17.77 7.90
CA LEU A 350 3.08 -17.00 9.13
C LEU A 350 3.03 -17.89 10.37
N ALA A 351 2.16 -18.91 10.41
CA ALA A 351 2.14 -19.90 11.49
C ALA A 351 3.49 -20.64 11.61
N PHE A 352 4.08 -21.06 10.48
CA PHE A 352 5.42 -21.67 10.45
C PHE A 352 6.50 -20.69 10.95
N LEU A 353 6.54 -19.46 10.43
CA LEU A 353 7.52 -18.44 10.81
C LEU A 353 7.40 -18.01 12.27
N TYR A 354 6.18 -17.92 12.80
CA TYR A 354 5.90 -17.62 14.21
C TYR A 354 6.42 -18.73 15.12
N SER A 355 6.19 -20.00 14.74
CA SER A 355 6.72 -21.16 15.48
C SER A 355 8.26 -21.20 15.49
N GLY A 356 8.90 -20.66 14.44
CA GLY A 356 10.35 -20.48 14.37
C GLY A 356 10.89 -19.28 15.15
N GLY A 357 10.06 -18.32 15.57
CA GLY A 357 10.52 -17.07 16.20
C GLY A 357 11.19 -16.08 15.22
N HIS A 358 10.81 -16.14 13.95
CA HIS A 358 11.25 -15.21 12.91
C HIS A 358 10.57 -13.84 13.05
N ARG A 359 11.09 -12.80 12.36
CA ARG A 359 10.47 -11.47 12.29
C ARG A 359 10.28 -11.06 10.84
N VAL A 360 9.06 -10.69 10.49
CA VAL A 360 8.58 -10.63 9.11
C VAL A 360 8.31 -9.18 8.70
N LEU A 361 8.92 -8.71 7.62
CA LEU A 361 8.43 -7.55 6.87
C LEU A 361 7.45 -8.04 5.81
N LEU A 362 6.23 -7.52 5.80
CA LEU A 362 5.22 -7.86 4.82
C LEU A 362 4.94 -6.61 3.96
N PHE A 363 5.24 -6.73 2.66
CA PHE A 363 5.04 -5.69 1.66
C PHE A 363 3.79 -5.92 0.81
N SER A 364 3.02 -4.84 0.59
CA SER A 364 1.88 -4.77 -0.33
C SER A 364 1.92 -3.45 -1.13
N GLN A 365 1.52 -3.44 -2.39
CA GLN A 365 1.26 -2.21 -3.15
C GLN A 365 -0.08 -1.58 -2.77
N MET A 366 -1.08 -2.42 -2.46
CA MET A 366 -2.44 -1.97 -2.13
C MET A 366 -2.59 -1.73 -0.62
N THR A 367 -2.97 -0.52 -0.24
CA THR A 367 -3.25 -0.14 1.15
C THR A 367 -4.44 -0.89 1.72
N HIS A 368 -5.51 -1.10 0.95
CA HIS A 368 -6.66 -1.90 1.40
C HIS A 368 -6.33 -3.38 1.63
N MET A 369 -5.30 -3.93 0.96
CA MET A 369 -4.81 -5.26 1.29
C MET A 369 -4.08 -5.26 2.65
N LEU A 370 -3.44 -4.14 3.03
CA LEU A 370 -2.92 -3.98 4.39
C LEU A 370 -4.05 -3.86 5.43
N ASP A 371 -5.20 -3.27 5.09
CA ASP A 371 -6.39 -3.26 5.97
C ASP A 371 -6.83 -4.71 6.28
N ILE A 372 -7.07 -5.51 5.23
CA ILE A 372 -7.46 -6.94 5.35
C ILE A 372 -6.41 -7.75 6.11
N LEU A 373 -5.13 -7.44 5.93
CA LEU A 373 -4.04 -8.09 6.67
C LEU A 373 -4.02 -7.69 8.14
N GLN A 374 -4.35 -6.45 8.51
CA GLN A 374 -4.52 -6.09 9.93
C GLN A 374 -5.62 -6.91 10.58
N ASP A 375 -6.79 -7.00 9.93
CA ASP A 375 -7.93 -7.80 10.42
C ASP A 375 -7.51 -9.26 10.67
N TYR A 376 -6.76 -9.83 9.72
CA TYR A 376 -6.19 -11.18 9.83
C TYR A 376 -5.17 -11.31 10.99
N MET A 377 -4.29 -10.32 11.20
CA MET A 377 -3.33 -10.35 12.31
C MET A 377 -4.03 -10.23 13.66
N ASP A 378 -5.04 -9.36 13.76
CA ASP A 378 -5.88 -9.21 14.95
C ASP A 378 -6.70 -10.50 15.21
N TYR A 379 -7.17 -11.19 14.17
CA TYR A 379 -7.83 -12.50 14.28
C TYR A 379 -6.93 -13.60 14.83
N ARG A 380 -5.71 -13.73 14.30
CA ARG A 380 -4.72 -14.72 14.74
C ARG A 380 -4.00 -14.32 16.03
N GLY A 381 -4.14 -13.09 16.50
CA GLY A 381 -3.49 -12.57 17.70
C GLY A 381 -2.00 -12.27 17.51
N TYR A 382 -1.56 -11.95 16.29
CA TYR A 382 -0.17 -11.62 15.98
C TYR A 382 0.15 -10.16 16.28
N SER A 383 1.32 -9.90 16.88
CA SER A 383 1.80 -8.53 17.12
C SER A 383 2.31 -7.89 15.83
N TYR A 384 1.78 -6.72 15.48
CA TYR A 384 2.15 -6.00 14.26
C TYR A 384 2.34 -4.48 14.45
N GLU A 385 3.05 -3.87 13.51
CA GLU A 385 3.11 -2.42 13.25
C GLU A 385 2.74 -2.14 11.79
N ARG A 386 2.20 -0.96 11.47
CA ARG A 386 1.83 -0.56 10.09
C ARG A 386 2.44 0.78 9.70
N VAL A 387 3.05 0.85 8.52
CA VAL A 387 3.45 2.10 7.86
C VAL A 387 3.03 2.12 6.39
N ASP A 388 2.19 3.09 6.06
CA ASP A 388 1.81 3.42 4.68
C ASP A 388 2.01 4.93 4.38
N GLY A 389 1.44 5.40 3.26
CA GLY A 389 1.55 6.79 2.81
C GLY A 389 0.80 7.81 3.67
N SER A 390 -0.25 7.38 4.40
CA SER A 390 -1.10 8.24 5.24
C SER A 390 -0.49 8.52 6.63
N VAL A 391 0.31 7.59 7.14
CA VAL A 391 0.97 7.68 8.47
C VAL A 391 1.91 8.89 8.51
N ARG A 392 1.74 9.75 9.52
CA ARG A 392 2.55 10.97 9.69
C ARG A 392 4.02 10.64 9.95
N GLY A 393 4.90 11.60 9.63
CA GLY A 393 6.35 11.42 9.79
C GLY A 393 6.76 10.97 11.20
N GLU A 394 6.24 11.61 12.25
CA GLU A 394 6.57 11.27 13.64
C GLU A 394 6.10 9.84 14.03
N GLU A 395 4.87 9.48 13.67
CA GLU A 395 4.28 8.16 13.91
C GLU A 395 5.08 7.07 13.19
N ARG A 396 5.52 7.34 11.96
CA ARG A 396 6.41 6.44 11.20
C ARG A 396 7.73 6.18 11.92
N HIS A 397 8.37 7.21 12.49
CA HIS A 397 9.60 7.03 13.28
C HIS A 397 9.35 6.22 14.56
N LEU A 398 8.19 6.44 15.21
CA LEU A 398 7.82 5.67 16.40
C LEU A 398 7.59 4.19 16.07
N ALA A 399 6.89 3.86 14.98
CA ALA A 399 6.68 2.47 14.54
C ALA A 399 7.99 1.75 14.21
N ILE A 400 8.94 2.41 13.53
CA ILE A 400 10.29 1.85 13.28
C ILE A 400 11.02 1.58 14.61
N LYS A 401 10.98 2.55 15.54
CA LYS A 401 11.62 2.43 16.85
C LYS A 401 10.96 1.34 17.70
N ASN A 402 9.64 1.16 17.62
CA ASN A 402 8.93 0.07 18.27
C ASN A 402 9.39 -1.28 17.69
N PHE A 403 9.37 -1.46 16.37
CA PHE A 403 9.80 -2.70 15.73
C PHE A 403 11.25 -3.09 16.06
N GLY A 404 12.15 -2.11 16.17
CA GLY A 404 13.53 -2.34 16.59
C GLY A 404 13.70 -2.78 18.05
N ASN A 405 12.92 -2.21 18.98
CA ASN A 405 13.10 -2.42 20.43
C ASN A 405 12.15 -3.47 21.05
N GLN A 406 10.98 -3.70 20.45
CA GLN A 406 9.93 -4.58 20.96
C GLN A 406 9.92 -5.93 20.22
N PRO A 407 9.38 -7.01 20.82
CA PRO A 407 9.22 -8.31 20.17
C PRO A 407 7.97 -8.34 19.27
N ILE A 408 7.97 -7.49 18.24
CA ILE A 408 6.88 -7.42 17.25
C ILE A 408 7.16 -8.45 16.14
N PHE A 409 6.14 -9.24 15.78
CA PHE A 409 6.28 -10.34 14.83
C PHE A 409 6.25 -9.85 13.37
N VAL A 410 5.28 -9.00 13.01
CA VAL A 410 5.07 -8.53 11.62
C VAL A 410 5.19 -7.01 11.52
N PHE A 411 5.82 -6.52 10.45
CA PHE A 411 5.73 -5.12 10.04
C PHE A 411 5.00 -5.04 8.69
N LEU A 412 3.78 -4.52 8.71
CA LEU A 412 2.97 -4.22 7.52
C LEU A 412 3.49 -2.93 6.86
N LEU A 413 3.95 -3.04 5.62
CA LEU A 413 4.56 -1.94 4.88
C LEU A 413 3.92 -1.81 3.50
N SER A 414 3.51 -0.61 3.11
CA SER A 414 3.28 -0.38 1.68
C SER A 414 4.63 -0.38 0.96
N THR A 415 4.77 -1.05 -0.19
CA THR A 415 6.05 -1.14 -0.92
C THR A 415 6.63 0.24 -1.24
N ARG A 416 5.75 1.21 -1.52
CA ARG A 416 6.12 2.62 -1.73
C ARG A 416 6.64 3.29 -0.45
N ALA A 417 5.96 3.16 0.70
CA ALA A 417 6.41 3.81 1.93
C ALA A 417 7.63 3.11 2.58
N GLY A 418 7.69 1.78 2.52
CA GLY A 418 8.83 1.02 3.04
C GLY A 418 10.07 1.06 2.15
N GLY A 419 9.92 1.33 0.84
CA GLY A 419 11.05 1.60 -0.04
C GLY A 419 11.84 2.85 0.33
N VAL A 420 11.22 3.85 0.97
CA VAL A 420 11.86 5.14 1.25
C VAL A 420 12.66 5.11 2.56
N GLY A 421 13.97 4.91 2.44
CA GLY A 421 14.97 5.31 3.44
C GLY A 421 15.19 4.42 4.67
N MET A 422 14.12 3.86 5.23
CA MET A 422 14.07 3.25 6.57
C MET A 422 15.12 2.14 6.83
N ASN A 423 15.55 1.97 8.08
CA ASN A 423 16.44 0.90 8.51
C ASN A 423 15.65 -0.18 9.26
N LEU A 424 15.62 -1.41 8.73
CA LEU A 424 14.75 -2.49 9.21
C LEU A 424 15.52 -3.82 9.43
N THR A 425 16.78 -3.72 9.87
CA THR A 425 17.67 -4.88 10.14
C THR A 425 17.18 -5.83 11.25
N ALA A 426 16.16 -5.46 12.02
CA ALA A 426 15.57 -6.34 13.03
C ALA A 426 14.77 -7.52 12.44
N ALA A 427 14.35 -7.44 11.17
CA ALA A 427 13.65 -8.52 10.47
C ALA A 427 14.62 -9.50 9.78
N ASP A 428 14.25 -10.77 9.71
CA ASP A 428 15.00 -11.81 8.98
C ASP A 428 14.23 -12.39 7.78
N THR A 429 12.93 -12.14 7.70
CA THR A 429 12.08 -12.65 6.62
C THR A 429 11.34 -11.50 5.96
N VAL A 430 11.31 -11.47 4.63
CA VAL A 430 10.62 -10.46 3.84
C VAL A 430 9.60 -11.16 2.95
N ILE A 431 8.33 -10.82 3.05
CA ILE A 431 7.25 -11.38 2.22
C ILE A 431 6.69 -10.27 1.33
N PHE A 432 6.70 -10.49 0.03
CA PHE A 432 5.92 -9.70 -0.93
C PHE A 432 4.60 -10.43 -1.19
N VAL A 433 3.50 -9.83 -0.74
CA VAL A 433 2.14 -10.34 -0.99
C VAL A 433 1.77 -10.09 -2.44
N ASP A 434 2.09 -8.92 -2.99
CA ASP A 434 2.04 -8.63 -4.41
C ASP A 434 3.38 -8.05 -4.90
N SER A 435 3.62 -8.16 -6.21
CA SER A 435 4.87 -7.66 -6.83
C SER A 435 4.65 -6.32 -7.53
N ASP A 436 5.66 -5.45 -7.51
CA ASP A 436 5.65 -4.23 -8.32
C ASP A 436 5.80 -4.55 -9.82
N PHE A 437 5.32 -3.66 -10.68
CA PHE A 437 5.68 -3.66 -12.10
C PHE A 437 7.14 -3.24 -12.34
N ASN A 438 7.75 -2.52 -11.38
CA ASN A 438 9.19 -2.24 -11.35
C ASN A 438 9.91 -3.08 -10.27
N PRO A 439 10.67 -4.14 -10.64
CA PRO A 439 11.38 -5.00 -9.67
C PRO A 439 12.37 -4.26 -8.78
N GLN A 440 12.82 -3.06 -9.18
CA GLN A 440 13.76 -2.26 -8.40
C GLN A 440 13.13 -1.69 -7.14
N ASN A 441 11.80 -1.45 -7.12
CA ASN A 441 11.09 -1.01 -5.92
C ASN A 441 11.09 -2.13 -4.87
N ASP A 442 10.80 -3.37 -5.28
CA ASP A 442 10.87 -4.54 -4.41
C ASP A 442 12.31 -4.82 -3.94
N LEU A 443 13.30 -4.70 -4.84
CA LEU A 443 14.71 -4.85 -4.47
C LEU A 443 15.14 -3.80 -3.44
N GLN A 444 14.68 -2.56 -3.61
CA GLN A 444 14.91 -1.46 -2.68
C GLN A 444 14.27 -1.71 -1.30
N ALA A 445 13.05 -2.27 -1.28
CA ALA A 445 12.33 -2.68 -0.07
C ALA A 445 13.02 -3.85 0.65
N ALA A 446 13.38 -4.93 -0.05
CA ALA A 446 14.14 -6.06 0.51
C ALA A 446 15.52 -5.62 1.03
N ALA A 447 16.18 -4.69 0.34
CA ALA A 447 17.42 -4.05 0.77
C ALA A 447 17.26 -3.04 1.93
N ARG A 448 16.10 -2.99 2.62
CA ARG A 448 15.96 -2.36 3.94
C ARG A 448 16.25 -3.33 5.09
N ALA A 449 15.95 -4.62 4.94
CA ALA A 449 16.30 -5.68 5.89
C ALA A 449 17.71 -6.23 5.66
N HIS A 450 18.11 -6.41 4.40
CA HIS A 450 19.44 -6.90 4.01
C HIS A 450 20.45 -5.74 3.89
N ARG A 451 20.82 -5.18 5.05
CA ARG A 451 21.77 -4.05 5.22
C ARG A 451 22.89 -4.42 6.20
N ILE A 452 23.98 -3.63 6.22
CA ILE A 452 25.00 -3.73 7.26
C ILE A 452 24.34 -3.52 8.64
N GLY A 453 24.64 -4.41 9.58
CA GLY A 453 23.94 -4.51 10.87
C GLY A 453 22.88 -5.61 10.91
N GLN A 454 22.60 -6.28 9.78
CA GLN A 454 21.89 -7.56 9.74
C GLN A 454 22.82 -8.69 10.18
N ASN A 455 22.41 -9.44 11.21
CA ASN A 455 23.16 -10.56 11.78
C ASN A 455 22.55 -11.93 11.45
N LYS A 456 21.31 -11.98 10.94
CA LYS A 456 20.61 -13.20 10.53
C LYS A 456 20.61 -13.35 9.00
N SER A 457 20.56 -14.60 8.52
CA SER A 457 20.29 -14.91 7.10
C SER A 457 18.91 -14.37 6.71
N VAL A 458 18.81 -13.69 5.56
CA VAL A 458 17.57 -13.04 5.11
C VAL A 458 16.88 -13.88 4.03
N LYS A 459 15.64 -14.30 4.26
CA LYS A 459 14.82 -14.99 3.27
C LYS A 459 13.76 -14.04 2.70
N VAL A 460 13.79 -13.84 1.39
CA VAL A 460 12.79 -13.07 0.64
C VAL A 460 11.83 -14.06 -0.02
N ILE A 461 10.55 -13.95 0.27
CA ILE A 461 9.48 -14.80 -0.21
C ILE A 461 8.54 -13.96 -1.07
N ARG A 462 8.26 -14.41 -2.29
CA ARG A 462 7.29 -13.77 -3.20
C ARG A 462 6.10 -14.68 -3.42
N LEU A 463 4.91 -14.22 -3.06
CA LEU A 463 3.66 -14.93 -3.31
C LEU A 463 3.17 -14.58 -4.72
N ILE A 464 2.84 -15.60 -5.52
CA ILE A 464 2.40 -15.42 -6.91
C ILE A 464 1.24 -16.37 -7.22
N GLY A 465 0.13 -15.85 -7.76
CA GLY A 465 -0.96 -16.67 -8.26
C GLY A 465 -0.54 -17.48 -9.50
N ARG A 466 -0.51 -18.80 -9.40
CA ARG A 466 -0.21 -19.74 -10.51
C ARG A 466 -1.25 -19.58 -11.63
N ASP A 467 -0.80 -19.52 -12.88
CA ASP A 467 -1.66 -19.38 -14.06
C ASP A 467 -2.52 -18.09 -14.03
N THR A 468 -2.00 -17.01 -13.41
CA THR A 468 -2.63 -15.69 -13.36
C THR A 468 -1.76 -14.59 -13.96
N VAL A 469 -2.33 -13.39 -14.12
CA VAL A 469 -1.58 -12.18 -14.53
C VAL A 469 -0.35 -11.86 -13.66
N GLU A 470 -0.33 -12.24 -12.38
CA GLU A 470 0.82 -11.97 -11.50
C GLU A 470 2.08 -12.69 -11.96
N GLU A 471 1.94 -13.93 -12.43
CA GLU A 471 3.04 -14.75 -12.91
C GLU A 471 3.75 -14.08 -14.10
N ILE A 472 3.00 -13.46 -15.00
CA ILE A 472 3.55 -12.77 -16.17
C ILE A 472 4.17 -11.43 -15.80
N VAL A 473 3.55 -10.69 -14.86
CA VAL A 473 4.14 -9.46 -14.31
C VAL A 473 5.49 -9.78 -13.66
N TYR A 474 5.55 -10.85 -12.86
CA TYR A 474 6.80 -11.33 -12.26
C TYR A 474 7.82 -11.78 -13.31
N ARG A 475 7.45 -12.60 -14.31
CA ARG A 475 8.35 -13.00 -15.41
C ARG A 475 8.96 -11.77 -16.12
N LYS A 476 8.14 -10.78 -16.47
CA LYS A 476 8.61 -9.53 -17.11
C LYS A 476 9.50 -8.70 -16.18
N ALA A 477 9.20 -8.66 -14.88
CA ALA A 477 10.04 -8.01 -13.88
C ALA A 477 11.39 -8.72 -13.73
N ALA A 478 11.40 -10.05 -13.68
CA ALA A 478 12.61 -10.87 -13.62
C ALA A 478 13.50 -10.68 -14.85
N SER A 479 12.94 -10.72 -16.07
CA SER A 479 13.69 -10.44 -17.30
C SER A 479 14.28 -9.02 -17.32
N LYS A 480 13.53 -8.00 -16.89
CA LYS A 480 14.07 -6.63 -16.76
C LYS A 480 15.24 -6.57 -15.76
N LEU A 481 15.14 -7.26 -14.63
CA LEU A 481 16.19 -7.29 -13.62
C LEU A 481 17.44 -8.06 -14.11
N GLN A 482 17.26 -9.17 -14.84
CA GLN A 482 18.37 -9.89 -15.47
C GLN A 482 19.11 -9.02 -16.50
N LEU A 483 18.38 -8.34 -17.40
CA LEU A 483 18.97 -7.38 -18.34
C LEU A 483 19.73 -6.27 -17.60
N THR A 484 19.12 -5.69 -16.56
CA THR A 484 19.75 -4.67 -15.71
C THR A 484 21.05 -5.18 -15.09
N ASN A 485 21.06 -6.38 -14.50
CA ASN A 485 22.26 -6.96 -13.89
C ASN A 485 23.35 -7.28 -14.93
N MET A 486 23.00 -7.81 -16.10
CA MET A 486 23.98 -8.08 -17.18
C MET A 486 24.65 -6.80 -17.70
N VAL A 487 23.86 -5.72 -17.87
CA VAL A 487 24.35 -4.37 -18.20
C VAL A 487 25.37 -3.88 -17.17
N ILE A 488 25.08 -4.12 -15.89
CA ILE A 488 25.83 -3.61 -14.73
C ILE A 488 27.10 -4.42 -14.46
N GLU A 489 27.01 -5.75 -14.46
CA GLU A 489 28.07 -6.65 -13.98
C GLU A 489 29.00 -7.09 -15.11
N GLY A 490 28.46 -7.29 -16.31
CA GLY A 490 29.26 -7.65 -17.49
C GLY A 490 29.75 -6.46 -18.32
N GLY A 491 29.28 -5.23 -18.02
CA GLY A 491 29.48 -4.06 -18.88
C GLY A 491 28.83 -4.18 -20.27
N HIS A 492 28.06 -5.25 -20.52
CA HIS A 492 27.37 -5.51 -21.78
C HIS A 492 25.99 -4.83 -21.73
N PHE A 493 25.96 -3.55 -22.10
CA PHE A 493 24.71 -2.81 -22.13
C PHE A 493 23.76 -3.40 -23.18
N THR A 494 22.67 -4.00 -22.71
CA THR A 494 21.50 -4.37 -23.52
C THR A 494 20.47 -3.25 -23.43
N PRO A 495 20.31 -2.37 -24.45
CA PRO A 495 19.21 -1.44 -24.49
C PRO A 495 17.95 -2.22 -24.87
N GLY A 496 17.31 -2.81 -23.85
CA GLY A 496 16.02 -3.48 -23.95
C GLY A 496 15.05 -2.66 -24.81
N ALA A 497 14.64 -3.26 -25.92
CA ALA A 497 14.31 -2.54 -27.14
C ALA A 497 13.38 -1.31 -26.95
N GLN A 498 13.88 -0.14 -27.34
CA GLN A 498 13.01 0.96 -27.80
C GLN A 498 12.44 0.61 -29.19
N LYS A 499 11.60 -0.43 -29.24
CA LYS A 499 10.57 -0.49 -30.26
C LYS A 499 9.44 0.45 -29.82
N PRO A 500 8.81 1.16 -30.77
CA PRO A 500 7.77 2.13 -30.45
C PRO A 500 6.61 1.48 -29.69
N SER A 501 5.86 2.30 -28.95
CA SER A 501 4.89 1.91 -27.92
C SER A 501 3.87 0.82 -28.29
N ALA A 502 3.65 0.56 -29.57
CA ALA A 502 2.74 -0.46 -30.10
C ALA A 502 3.04 -1.90 -29.62
N GLU A 503 4.30 -2.30 -29.41
CA GLU A 503 4.58 -3.67 -28.91
C GLU A 503 4.16 -3.86 -27.44
N ALA A 504 4.11 -2.80 -26.64
CA ALA A 504 3.55 -2.88 -25.28
C ALA A 504 2.03 -3.14 -25.31
N ASP A 505 1.33 -2.67 -26.35
CA ASP A 505 -0.12 -2.81 -26.48
C ASP A 505 -0.50 -4.25 -26.88
N PHE A 506 0.23 -4.88 -27.81
CA PHE A 506 0.11 -6.31 -28.10
C PHE A 506 0.37 -7.16 -26.84
N GLN A 507 1.47 -6.86 -26.14
CA GLN A 507 1.89 -7.55 -24.94
C GLN A 507 0.86 -7.53 -23.79
N LEU A 508 0.04 -6.48 -23.66
CA LEU A 508 -1.03 -6.43 -22.66
C LEU A 508 -2.19 -7.37 -23.00
N SER A 509 -2.55 -7.47 -24.28
CA SER A 509 -3.61 -8.40 -24.72
C SER A 509 -3.22 -9.87 -24.52
N GLU A 510 -1.93 -10.20 -24.62
CA GLU A 510 -1.41 -11.54 -24.36
C GLU A 510 -1.27 -11.84 -22.87
N ILE A 511 -0.87 -10.86 -22.05
CA ILE A 511 -0.89 -10.97 -20.57
C ILE A 511 -2.27 -11.43 -20.07
N LEU A 512 -3.35 -10.89 -20.64
CA LEU A 512 -4.71 -11.14 -20.19
C LEU A 512 -5.33 -12.46 -20.69
N LYS A 513 -4.69 -13.13 -21.67
CA LYS A 513 -5.15 -14.41 -22.23
C LYS A 513 -4.46 -15.63 -21.64
N PHE A 514 -3.28 -15.46 -21.06
CA PHE A 514 -2.46 -16.54 -20.49
C PHE A 514 -3.14 -17.24 -19.32
N GLY A 515 -3.03 -18.57 -19.27
CA GLY A 515 -3.54 -19.41 -18.17
C GLY A 515 -5.06 -19.60 -18.17
N LEU A 516 -5.78 -18.90 -19.05
CA LEU A 516 -7.23 -18.91 -19.14
C LEU A 516 -7.78 -20.32 -19.37
N ASP A 517 -7.11 -21.15 -20.18
CA ASP A 517 -7.56 -22.52 -20.46
C ASP A 517 -7.69 -23.34 -19.18
N LYS A 518 -6.66 -23.29 -18.32
CA LYS A 518 -6.61 -24.01 -17.04
C LYS A 518 -7.56 -23.44 -15.98
N LEU A 519 -7.74 -22.12 -15.98
CA LEU A 519 -8.72 -21.46 -15.11
C LEU A 519 -10.15 -21.85 -15.49
N LEU A 520 -10.44 -22.06 -16.77
CA LEU A 520 -11.75 -22.51 -17.26
C LEU A 520 -11.95 -24.03 -17.15
N SER A 521 -10.89 -24.83 -17.26
CA SER A 521 -10.98 -26.29 -17.14
C SER A 521 -11.19 -26.79 -15.70
N SER A 522 -11.12 -25.90 -14.69
CA SER A 522 -11.19 -26.26 -13.27
C SER A 522 -12.09 -25.33 -12.45
N GLU A 523 -13.36 -25.69 -12.27
CA GLU A 523 -14.32 -24.89 -11.48
C GLU A 523 -14.08 -24.95 -9.96
N GLY A 524 -13.37 -25.96 -9.46
CA GLY A 524 -13.04 -26.11 -8.03
C GLY A 524 -11.86 -25.23 -7.57
N SER A 525 -11.67 -25.15 -6.25
CA SER A 525 -10.47 -24.53 -5.65
C SER A 525 -9.21 -25.23 -6.15
N SER A 526 -8.16 -24.46 -6.48
CA SER A 526 -6.85 -25.01 -6.86
C SER A 526 -5.79 -24.84 -5.76
N MET A 527 -6.23 -24.71 -4.50
CA MET A 527 -5.37 -24.71 -3.32
C MET A 527 -4.77 -26.11 -3.12
N GLU A 528 -3.45 -26.23 -3.33
CA GLU A 528 -2.67 -27.43 -3.01
C GLU A 528 -2.01 -27.29 -1.63
N ASP A 529 -1.83 -28.41 -0.92
CA ASP A 529 -1.12 -28.43 0.36
C ASP A 529 0.40 -28.40 0.13
N ILE A 530 0.98 -27.21 0.24
CA ILE A 530 2.42 -26.96 0.03
C ILE A 530 3.22 -27.34 1.29
N ASP A 531 4.17 -28.27 1.18
CA ASP A 531 5.13 -28.56 2.26
C ASP A 531 6.20 -27.46 2.36
N LEU A 532 5.89 -26.44 3.16
CA LEU A 532 6.73 -25.29 3.42
C LEU A 532 8.14 -25.64 3.93
N LYS A 533 8.34 -26.78 4.62
CA LYS A 533 9.66 -27.18 5.12
C LYS A 533 10.59 -27.56 3.98
N SER A 534 10.08 -28.28 2.98
CA SER A 534 10.84 -28.69 1.79
C SER A 534 11.28 -27.49 0.93
N ILE A 535 10.49 -26.42 0.91
CA ILE A 535 10.69 -25.25 0.02
C ILE A 535 11.48 -24.13 0.70
N LEU A 536 11.30 -23.92 2.01
CA LEU A 536 11.95 -22.85 2.75
C LEU A 536 13.25 -23.30 3.42
N GLY A 537 13.46 -24.61 3.61
CA GLY A 537 14.61 -25.17 4.32
C GLY A 537 14.42 -25.26 5.84
N GLU A 538 15.40 -25.84 6.53
CA GLU A 538 15.36 -25.99 7.99
C GLU A 538 15.58 -24.66 8.74
N THR A 539 14.90 -24.53 9.87
CA THR A 539 15.06 -23.43 10.85
C THR A 539 15.59 -24.00 12.15
N LYS A 540 16.68 -23.45 12.70
CA LYS A 540 17.21 -23.81 14.02
C LYS A 540 17.34 -22.53 14.86
N ASP A 541 16.79 -22.55 16.07
CA ASP A 541 16.85 -21.47 17.06
C ASP A 541 16.51 -20.06 16.50
N GLY A 542 15.47 -19.99 15.65
CA GLY A 542 15.02 -18.75 15.00
C GLY A 542 16.02 -18.17 13.99
N GLN A 543 16.82 -19.03 13.37
CA GLN A 543 17.71 -18.69 12.26
C GLN A 543 17.51 -19.69 11.12
N TRP A 544 17.51 -19.17 9.89
CA TRP A 544 17.54 -20.01 8.68
C TRP A 544 18.90 -20.69 8.56
N THR A 545 18.94 -22.01 8.49
CA THR A 545 20.19 -22.71 8.16
C THR A 545 20.53 -22.49 6.68
N PRO A 546 21.80 -22.27 6.30
CA PRO A 546 22.19 -22.24 4.89
C PRO A 546 21.91 -23.60 4.24
N ASP A 547 21.25 -23.60 3.08
CA ASP A 547 20.90 -24.83 2.37
C ASP A 547 22.15 -25.64 2.00
N ALA A 548 22.32 -26.80 2.66
CA ALA A 548 23.30 -27.80 2.26
C ALA A 548 22.76 -28.56 1.06
N LEU A 549 23.22 -28.21 -0.14
CA LEU A 549 22.97 -28.98 -1.36
C LEU A 549 23.24 -30.47 -1.11
N PRO A 550 22.34 -31.41 -1.47
CA PRO A 550 22.53 -32.82 -1.21
C PRO A 550 23.76 -33.38 -1.94
N ALA A 551 24.87 -33.59 -1.21
CA ALA A 551 26.12 -34.12 -1.75
C ALA A 551 26.07 -35.60 -2.20
N ALA A 552 24.87 -36.21 -2.20
CA ALA A 552 24.65 -37.64 -2.42
C ALA A 552 24.83 -38.09 -3.89
N ALA A 553 24.87 -37.18 -4.86
CA ALA A 553 25.03 -37.51 -6.28
C ALA A 553 26.49 -37.79 -6.72
N ALA A 554 27.50 -37.51 -5.87
CA ALA A 554 28.92 -37.61 -6.24
C ALA A 554 29.61 -38.93 -5.82
N ALA A 555 28.92 -39.80 -5.07
CA ALA A 555 29.50 -41.04 -4.54
C ALA A 555 29.28 -42.24 -5.50
N GLY A 556 29.92 -42.19 -6.67
CA GLY A 556 29.61 -43.09 -7.79
C GLY A 556 30.78 -43.52 -8.68
N GLY A 557 31.89 -44.00 -8.09
CA GLY A 557 32.87 -44.92 -8.68
C GLY A 557 33.52 -44.60 -10.05
N GLY A 558 34.83 -44.32 -10.05
CA GLY A 558 35.66 -44.37 -11.27
C GLY A 558 36.86 -43.43 -11.26
N SER A 559 37.98 -43.89 -10.73
CA SER A 559 39.26 -43.17 -10.77
C SER A 559 39.90 -43.21 -12.16
N LEU A 560 40.27 -42.05 -12.72
CA LEU A 560 41.43 -41.83 -13.62
C LEU A 560 41.66 -40.30 -13.77
N GLU A 561 42.92 -39.88 -13.80
CA GLU A 561 43.36 -38.47 -13.73
C GLU A 561 43.60 -37.82 -15.12
N PRO A 562 43.85 -36.49 -15.22
CA PRO A 562 43.38 -35.68 -16.35
C PRO A 562 44.40 -35.51 -17.49
N GLU A 563 43.90 -35.23 -18.70
CA GLU A 563 44.67 -34.56 -19.74
C GLU A 563 43.87 -33.45 -20.45
N GLU A 564 44.65 -32.57 -21.07
CA GLU A 564 44.27 -31.31 -21.69
C GLU A 564 43.58 -31.51 -23.05
N GLY A 565 42.62 -30.66 -23.42
CA GLY A 565 42.07 -30.69 -24.77
C GLY A 565 40.66 -30.12 -24.90
N SER A 566 40.54 -29.03 -25.65
CA SER A 566 39.28 -28.45 -26.10
C SER A 566 38.44 -29.43 -26.93
N GLU A 567 37.24 -29.82 -26.44
CA GLU A 567 36.11 -30.27 -27.32
C GLU A 567 34.73 -30.46 -26.61
N LEU A 568 34.57 -30.06 -25.34
CA LEU A 568 33.38 -30.39 -24.53
C LEU A 568 32.32 -29.27 -24.37
N GLU A 569 32.45 -28.13 -25.06
CA GLU A 569 31.51 -26.98 -24.95
C GLU A 569 30.14 -27.16 -25.63
N SER A 570 29.81 -28.36 -26.14
CA SER A 570 28.67 -28.56 -27.06
C SER A 570 27.54 -29.48 -26.56
N ARG A 571 27.54 -29.92 -25.29
CA ARG A 571 26.58 -30.93 -24.77
C ARG A 571 25.81 -30.61 -23.49
N SER A 572 25.94 -29.42 -22.91
CA SER A 572 25.28 -29.04 -21.64
C SER A 572 24.05 -28.11 -21.79
N TYR A 573 23.64 -27.77 -23.01
CA TYR A 573 22.62 -26.74 -23.28
C TYR A 573 21.16 -27.23 -23.38
N GLU A 574 20.85 -28.51 -23.13
CA GLU A 574 19.47 -29.03 -23.23
C GLU A 574 18.58 -28.80 -21.99
N ASN A 575 19.12 -28.18 -20.92
CA ASN A 575 18.36 -27.76 -19.73
C ASN A 575 18.48 -26.23 -19.52
N HIS A 576 17.79 -25.44 -20.34
CA HIS A 576 17.54 -24.03 -19.99
C HIS A 576 16.59 -23.95 -18.79
N MET A 577 16.74 -22.92 -17.94
CA MET A 577 16.03 -22.75 -16.66
C MET A 577 14.49 -22.70 -16.75
N TYR A 578 13.93 -22.73 -17.96
CA TYR A 578 12.50 -22.80 -18.23
C TYR A 578 11.99 -24.23 -18.47
N LEU A 579 12.85 -25.27 -18.44
CA LEU A 579 12.41 -26.66 -18.32
C LEU A 579 12.22 -27.06 -16.85
N PHE A 580 10.99 -27.41 -16.48
CA PHE A 580 10.69 -28.09 -15.22
C PHE A 580 9.69 -29.23 -15.48
N GLU A 581 9.94 -30.42 -14.93
CA GLU A 581 9.17 -31.65 -15.23
C GLU A 581 9.03 -31.95 -16.74
N GLY A 582 10.07 -31.68 -17.54
CA GLY A 582 10.06 -31.88 -18.99
C GLY A 582 9.13 -30.93 -19.77
N ARG A 583 8.58 -29.90 -19.11
CA ARG A 583 7.78 -28.85 -19.75
C ARG A 583 8.61 -27.58 -19.90
N ASP A 584 8.68 -27.10 -21.13
CA ASP A 584 9.27 -25.81 -21.47
C ASP A 584 8.26 -24.67 -21.25
N TYR A 585 8.47 -23.88 -20.20
CA TYR A 585 7.64 -22.76 -19.77
C TYR A 585 7.94 -21.43 -20.50
N SER A 586 8.80 -21.46 -21.53
CA SER A 586 9.20 -20.30 -22.36
C SER A 586 8.06 -19.63 -23.16
N LYS A 587 6.86 -20.23 -23.19
CA LYS A 587 5.88 -20.00 -24.26
C LYS A 587 4.91 -18.85 -23.98
N GLU A 588 4.70 -18.07 -25.05
CA GLU A 588 3.54 -17.20 -25.30
C GLU A 588 2.20 -17.91 -24.99
N PRO A 589 1.10 -17.17 -24.74
CA PRO A 589 -0.22 -17.76 -24.44
C PRO A 589 -0.56 -18.90 -25.41
N SER A 590 -0.93 -20.06 -24.85
CA SER A 590 -0.99 -21.29 -25.63
C SER A 590 -2.04 -21.22 -26.75
N LYS A 591 -1.95 -22.13 -27.73
CA LYS A 591 -3.01 -22.27 -28.73
C LYS A 591 -4.34 -22.71 -28.09
N GLU A 592 -4.32 -23.34 -26.91
CA GLU A 592 -5.52 -23.58 -26.11
C GLU A 592 -5.99 -22.29 -25.41
N ASP A 593 -5.13 -21.54 -24.72
CA ASP A 593 -5.49 -20.25 -24.08
C ASP A 593 -6.19 -19.29 -25.06
N ARG A 594 -5.63 -19.15 -26.28
CA ARG A 594 -6.21 -18.31 -27.34
C ARG A 594 -7.60 -18.82 -27.77
N LYS A 595 -7.79 -20.14 -27.93
CA LYS A 595 -9.09 -20.76 -28.24
C LYS A 595 -10.10 -20.62 -27.10
N SER A 596 -9.67 -20.80 -25.86
CA SER A 596 -10.52 -20.73 -24.68
C SER A 596 -10.97 -19.29 -24.41
N PHE A 597 -10.14 -18.30 -24.78
CA PHE A 597 -10.55 -16.90 -24.86
C PHE A 597 -11.59 -16.66 -25.96
N GLU A 598 -11.34 -17.15 -27.19
CA GLU A 598 -12.31 -17.07 -28.29
C GLU A 598 -13.65 -17.76 -27.95
N GLN A 599 -13.61 -18.88 -27.22
CA GLN A 599 -14.81 -19.56 -26.72
C GLN A 599 -15.58 -18.72 -25.71
N LEU A 600 -14.91 -18.08 -24.73
CA LEU A 600 -15.58 -17.13 -23.83
C LEU A 600 -16.21 -15.97 -24.60
N VAL A 601 -15.50 -15.41 -25.58
CA VAL A 601 -16.01 -14.31 -26.42
C VAL A 601 -17.26 -14.74 -27.18
N ASN A 602 -17.24 -15.90 -27.81
CA ASN A 602 -18.39 -16.44 -28.53
C ASN A 602 -19.56 -16.76 -27.59
N LEU A 603 -19.29 -17.29 -26.40
CA LEU A 603 -20.31 -17.60 -25.39
C LEU A 603 -20.99 -16.32 -24.90
N GLN A 604 -20.23 -15.25 -24.66
CA GLN A 604 -20.79 -13.95 -24.28
C GLN A 604 -21.54 -13.26 -25.41
N LYS A 605 -21.04 -13.27 -26.65
CA LYS A 605 -21.79 -12.79 -27.83
C LYS A 605 -23.13 -13.56 -27.96
N THR A 606 -23.10 -14.88 -27.78
CA THR A 606 -24.31 -15.72 -27.73
C THR A 606 -25.25 -15.35 -26.58
N LEU A 607 -24.73 -14.97 -25.40
CA LEU A 607 -25.57 -14.53 -24.27
C LEU A 607 -26.21 -13.16 -24.54
N LEU A 608 -25.47 -12.21 -25.11
CA LEU A 608 -25.96 -10.88 -25.50
C LEU A 608 -27.00 -10.97 -26.63
N GLU A 609 -26.80 -11.84 -27.62
CA GLU A 609 -27.80 -12.12 -28.65
C GLU A 609 -29.06 -12.75 -28.06
N LYS A 610 -28.93 -13.69 -27.10
CA LYS A 610 -30.05 -14.32 -26.40
C LYS A 610 -30.83 -13.36 -25.52
N THR A 611 -30.18 -12.43 -24.81
CA THR A 611 -30.90 -11.39 -24.05
C THR A 611 -31.58 -10.39 -24.98
N SER A 612 -30.94 -10.02 -26.09
CA SER A 612 -31.52 -9.15 -27.12
C SER A 612 -32.75 -9.76 -27.81
N HIS A 613 -32.75 -11.06 -28.12
CA HIS A 613 -33.88 -11.75 -28.77
C HIS A 613 -34.92 -12.31 -27.77
N GLY A 614 -34.57 -12.52 -26.50
CA GLY A 614 -35.45 -13.10 -25.48
C GLY A 614 -36.50 -12.14 -24.90
N GLY A 615 -36.32 -10.82 -25.09
CA GLY A 615 -37.08 -9.76 -24.40
C GLY A 615 -38.59 -9.63 -24.69
N ARG A 616 -39.22 -10.58 -25.40
CA ARG A 616 -40.67 -10.52 -25.73
C ARG A 616 -41.49 -11.77 -25.42
N THR A 617 -40.90 -12.90 -25.04
CA THR A 617 -41.65 -14.15 -24.86
C THR A 617 -41.08 -15.04 -23.75
N LEU A 618 -41.53 -14.87 -22.50
CA LEU A 618 -41.67 -15.93 -21.49
C LEU A 618 -42.35 -15.42 -20.22
N ARG A 619 -43.68 -15.53 -20.16
CA ARG A 619 -44.46 -15.48 -18.92
C ARG A 619 -45.30 -16.76 -18.85
N ASN A 620 -45.26 -17.43 -17.70
CA ASN A 620 -45.89 -18.74 -17.40
C ASN A 620 -45.32 -19.97 -18.14
N LYS A 621 -44.53 -20.77 -17.40
CA LYS A 621 -44.82 -22.20 -17.15
C LYS A 621 -43.96 -22.68 -15.99
N GLY A 622 -44.60 -23.25 -14.96
CA GLY A 622 -43.92 -23.81 -13.79
C GLY A 622 -44.10 -25.32 -13.69
N SER A 623 -43.30 -25.92 -12.80
CA SER A 623 -43.37 -27.30 -12.30
C SER A 623 -43.00 -28.44 -13.25
N VAL A 624 -41.93 -29.15 -12.86
CA VAL A 624 -41.66 -30.56 -13.18
C VAL A 624 -41.61 -31.31 -11.84
N LEU A 625 -42.22 -32.49 -11.77
CA LEU A 625 -42.19 -33.42 -10.64
C LEU A 625 -41.61 -34.76 -11.10
N ILE A 626 -40.95 -35.49 -10.19
CA ILE A 626 -40.34 -36.81 -10.43
C ILE A 626 -40.96 -37.84 -9.44
N PRO A 627 -41.46 -39.01 -9.90
CA PRO A 627 -42.12 -40.01 -9.03
C PRO A 627 -41.46 -41.42 -8.96
N GLY A 628 -41.88 -42.23 -7.97
CA GLY A 628 -41.52 -43.65 -7.73
C GLY A 628 -40.97 -43.86 -6.30
N LEU A 629 -41.06 -44.99 -5.56
CA LEU A 629 -41.63 -46.36 -5.65
C LEU A 629 -41.64 -46.91 -4.18
N ALA A 630 -42.42 -47.90 -3.68
CA ALA A 630 -43.50 -48.76 -4.21
C ALA A 630 -44.41 -49.36 -3.07
N GLU A 631 -45.03 -50.50 -3.37
CA GLU A 631 -45.96 -51.44 -2.69
C GLU A 631 -45.61 -51.92 -1.25
N GLY A 632 -46.53 -52.36 -0.36
CA GLY A 632 -48.00 -52.63 -0.39
C GLY A 632 -48.46 -53.17 1.01
N PRO A 633 -49.59 -53.90 1.22
CA PRO A 633 -50.83 -54.00 0.45
C PRO A 633 -52.16 -53.85 1.28
N ILE A 634 -53.17 -53.21 0.66
CA ILE A 634 -54.62 -53.55 0.67
C ILE A 634 -55.42 -53.63 2.00
N LYS A 635 -56.30 -52.63 2.23
CA LYS A 635 -57.75 -52.82 2.49
C LYS A 635 -58.58 -51.75 1.74
N ARG A 636 -59.63 -52.15 1.02
CA ARG A 636 -60.34 -51.36 -0.03
C ARG A 636 -61.38 -50.36 0.53
N LYS A 637 -61.39 -49.10 0.02
CA LYS A 637 -62.55 -48.16 0.03
C LYS A 637 -62.56 -47.28 -1.24
N LYS A 638 -63.73 -46.73 -1.60
CA LYS A 638 -64.04 -46.04 -2.89
C LYS A 638 -62.97 -45.04 -3.36
N ILE A 639 -62.63 -45.11 -4.65
CA ILE A 639 -61.83 -44.12 -5.39
C ILE A 639 -62.80 -43.07 -5.98
N LEU A 640 -62.52 -41.77 -5.75
CA LEU A 640 -63.18 -40.66 -6.46
C LEU A 640 -62.44 -40.36 -7.77
N SER A 641 -63.09 -39.65 -8.70
CA SER A 641 -62.43 -39.24 -9.95
C SER A 641 -61.28 -38.26 -9.66
N PRO A 642 -60.20 -38.25 -10.48
CA PRO A 642 -59.11 -37.29 -10.32
C PRO A 642 -59.57 -35.82 -10.43
N GLU A 643 -60.58 -35.51 -11.25
CA GLU A 643 -61.11 -34.14 -11.40
C GLU A 643 -61.75 -33.63 -10.09
N GLU A 644 -62.48 -34.49 -9.35
CA GLU A 644 -63.17 -34.11 -8.11
C GLU A 644 -62.18 -33.74 -6.97
N LEU A 645 -60.95 -34.27 -7.03
CA LEU A 645 -59.87 -33.96 -6.08
C LEU A 645 -59.19 -32.62 -6.37
N GLU A 646 -59.03 -32.28 -7.66
CA GLU A 646 -58.41 -31.04 -8.11
C GLU A 646 -59.25 -29.81 -7.72
N ASP A 647 -60.57 -29.88 -7.97
CA ASP A 647 -61.50 -28.77 -7.72
C ASP A 647 -61.66 -28.47 -6.20
N ARG A 648 -61.58 -29.51 -5.36
CA ARG A 648 -61.52 -29.38 -3.89
C ARG A 648 -60.22 -28.75 -3.39
N ARG A 649 -59.09 -28.95 -4.08
CA ARG A 649 -57.81 -28.27 -3.75
C ARG A 649 -57.90 -26.77 -4.02
N LYS A 650 -58.43 -26.37 -5.17
CA LYS A 650 -58.54 -24.97 -5.60
C LYS A 650 -59.37 -24.11 -4.61
N LYS A 651 -60.57 -24.58 -4.24
CA LYS A 651 -61.43 -23.90 -3.23
C LYS A 651 -60.78 -23.71 -1.86
N ARG A 652 -59.88 -24.62 -1.44
CA ARG A 652 -59.16 -24.48 -0.16
C ARG A 652 -58.11 -23.36 -0.19
N GLN A 653 -57.43 -23.15 -1.32
CA GLN A 653 -56.41 -22.10 -1.45
C GLN A 653 -57.03 -20.69 -1.45
N GLU A 654 -58.13 -20.48 -2.17
CA GLU A 654 -58.85 -19.19 -2.20
C GLU A 654 -59.38 -18.78 -0.81
N ALA A 655 -59.94 -19.74 -0.06
CA ALA A 655 -60.43 -19.49 1.29
C ALA A 655 -59.32 -19.12 2.29
N ALA A 656 -58.11 -19.67 2.13
CA ALA A 656 -56.95 -19.32 2.95
C ALA A 656 -56.44 -17.89 2.64
N ALA A 657 -56.34 -17.53 1.35
CA ALA A 657 -55.90 -16.21 0.92
C ALA A 657 -56.81 -15.08 1.44
N LYS A 658 -58.14 -15.27 1.40
CA LYS A 658 -59.11 -14.28 1.90
C LYS A 658 -58.99 -14.03 3.41
N ARG A 659 -58.69 -15.06 4.21
CA ARG A 659 -58.51 -14.93 5.67
C ARG A 659 -57.24 -14.14 6.04
N LYS A 660 -56.15 -14.29 5.27
CA LYS A 660 -54.90 -13.57 5.53
C LYS A 660 -55.10 -12.04 5.43
N ARG A 661 -55.71 -11.57 4.34
CA ARG A 661 -55.96 -10.13 4.10
C ARG A 661 -56.77 -9.47 5.21
N LEU A 662 -57.83 -10.10 5.70
CA LEU A 662 -58.72 -9.51 6.72
C LEU A 662 -58.08 -9.40 8.11
N MET A 663 -57.08 -10.23 8.45
CA MET A 663 -56.30 -10.05 9.69
C MET A 663 -55.28 -8.93 9.57
N GLU A 664 -54.73 -8.72 8.38
CA GLU A 664 -53.75 -7.67 8.08
C GLU A 664 -54.38 -6.27 8.15
N GLU A 665 -55.58 -6.12 7.57
CA GLU A 665 -56.40 -4.90 7.61
C GLU A 665 -56.72 -4.45 9.05
N LYS A 666 -57.23 -5.37 9.89
CA LYS A 666 -57.50 -5.10 11.32
C LYS A 666 -56.27 -4.74 12.15
N ARG A 667 -55.07 -5.17 11.72
CA ARG A 667 -53.82 -4.82 12.42
C ARG A 667 -53.49 -3.34 12.18
N LYS A 668 -53.58 -2.90 10.92
CA LYS A 668 -53.37 -1.50 10.52
C LYS A 668 -54.33 -0.53 11.22
N GLU A 669 -55.63 -0.84 11.27
CA GLU A 669 -56.62 -0.01 11.98
C GLU A 669 -56.25 0.23 13.46
N LYS A 670 -55.70 -0.79 14.13
CA LYS A 670 -55.27 -0.70 15.53
C LYS A 670 -54.02 0.17 15.67
N GLU A 671 -53.03 -0.04 14.80
CA GLU A 671 -51.78 0.72 14.76
C GLU A 671 -52.06 2.23 14.53
N GLU A 672 -52.94 2.58 13.59
CA GLU A 672 -53.37 3.96 13.33
C GLU A 672 -54.16 4.61 14.49
N ALA A 673 -54.91 3.81 15.26
CA ALA A 673 -55.66 4.29 16.42
C ALA A 673 -54.75 4.54 17.63
N GLU A 674 -53.67 3.77 17.77
CA GLU A 674 -52.63 3.98 18.78
C GLU A 674 -51.76 5.20 18.41
N HIS A 675 -51.37 5.33 17.13
CA HIS A 675 -50.65 6.50 16.62
C HIS A 675 -51.39 7.82 16.85
N ARG A 676 -52.69 7.90 16.51
CA ARG A 676 -53.51 9.10 16.75
C ARG A 676 -53.58 9.52 18.22
N LYS A 677 -53.59 8.57 19.15
CA LYS A 677 -53.55 8.87 20.60
C LYS A 677 -52.19 9.43 21.02
N LYS A 678 -51.09 8.91 20.47
CA LYS A 678 -49.73 9.42 20.75
C LYS A 678 -49.57 10.86 20.25
N MET A 679 -49.99 11.14 19.02
CA MET A 679 -49.95 12.50 18.44
C MET A 679 -50.78 13.51 19.24
N ALA A 680 -52.01 13.16 19.61
CA ALA A 680 -52.87 14.04 20.43
C ALA A 680 -52.27 14.28 21.84
N TRP A 681 -51.57 13.29 22.41
CA TRP A 681 -50.86 13.47 23.67
C TRP A 681 -49.66 14.42 23.52
N TRP A 682 -48.86 14.28 22.47
CA TRP A 682 -47.76 15.21 22.17
C TRP A 682 -48.26 16.65 21.96
N GLU A 683 -49.30 16.85 21.16
CA GLU A 683 -49.94 18.17 20.97
C GLU A 683 -50.41 18.75 22.31
N SER A 684 -51.03 17.95 23.18
CA SER A 684 -51.50 18.41 24.50
C SER A 684 -50.38 18.82 25.46
N ASN A 685 -49.13 18.38 25.22
CA ASN A 685 -47.94 18.76 25.99
C ASN A 685 -47.05 19.79 25.25
N GLY A 686 -47.44 20.25 24.06
CA GLY A 686 -46.62 21.15 23.23
C GLY A 686 -45.32 20.52 22.73
N TYR A 687 -45.26 19.20 22.59
CA TYR A 687 -44.08 18.48 22.11
C TYR A 687 -44.05 18.38 20.58
N GLN A 688 -42.88 18.61 19.99
CA GLN A 688 -42.58 18.30 18.60
C GLN A 688 -41.42 17.30 18.59
N SER A 689 -41.56 16.21 17.83
CA SER A 689 -40.50 15.21 17.68
C SER A 689 -39.33 15.78 16.87
N PHE A 690 -38.11 15.48 17.31
CA PHE A 690 -36.87 15.75 16.57
C PHE A 690 -36.34 14.49 15.86
N CYS A 691 -37.08 13.39 15.89
CA CYS A 691 -36.71 12.13 15.23
C CYS A 691 -36.89 12.25 13.71
N LEU A 692 -35.88 11.79 12.95
CA LEU A 692 -35.96 11.71 11.48
C LEU A 692 -37.03 10.70 11.04
N SER A 693 -37.90 11.10 10.11
CA SER A 693 -39.02 10.33 9.61
C SER A 693 -38.59 9.10 8.80
N SER A 694 -39.12 7.92 9.15
CA SER A 694 -38.84 6.67 8.43
C SER A 694 -39.41 6.60 7.00
N GLU A 695 -40.28 7.53 6.60
CA GLU A 695 -40.80 7.60 5.21
C GLU A 695 -39.70 7.87 4.17
N ASP A 696 -38.55 8.42 4.58
CA ASP A 696 -37.37 8.57 3.71
C ASP A 696 -36.61 7.23 3.52
N SER A 697 -36.81 6.22 4.40
CA SER A 697 -36.13 4.91 4.31
C SER A 697 -36.76 3.96 3.29
N GLU A 698 -38.09 3.98 3.10
CA GLU A 698 -38.77 3.03 2.18
C GLU A 698 -38.49 3.33 0.69
N LEU A 699 -37.98 4.52 0.37
CA LEU A 699 -37.57 4.88 -0.99
C LEU A 699 -36.27 4.17 -1.41
N GLU A 700 -35.39 3.77 -0.47
CA GLU A 700 -34.14 3.07 -0.81
C GLU A 700 -34.38 1.65 -1.36
N ASP A 701 -35.41 0.94 -0.89
CA ASP A 701 -35.72 -0.42 -1.33
C ASP A 701 -36.29 -0.50 -2.77
N LEU A 702 -36.72 0.63 -3.34
CA LEU A 702 -37.32 0.71 -4.68
C LEU A 702 -36.34 1.16 -5.77
N GLU A 703 -35.23 1.82 -5.41
CA GLU A 703 -34.12 2.11 -6.35
C GLU A 703 -33.06 1.00 -6.37
N GLY A 704 -33.07 0.07 -5.40
CA GLY A 704 -32.18 -1.11 -5.34
C GLY A 704 -32.46 -2.23 -6.38
N GLY A 705 -33.17 -1.94 -7.47
CA GLY A 705 -33.70 -2.95 -8.41
C GLY A 705 -32.69 -3.64 -9.34
N ASP A 706 -31.42 -3.23 -9.34
CA ASP A 706 -30.37 -3.73 -10.24
C ASP A 706 -29.07 -4.14 -9.49
N GLU A 707 -29.21 -4.99 -8.45
CA GLU A 707 -28.09 -5.60 -7.69
C GLU A 707 -27.10 -6.43 -8.56
N SER A 708 -27.33 -6.54 -9.88
CA SER A 708 -26.42 -7.21 -10.82
C SER A 708 -25.41 -6.29 -11.50
N SER A 709 -25.55 -4.97 -11.35
CA SER A 709 -24.66 -3.96 -11.93
C SER A 709 -24.09 -3.02 -10.87
N ALA A 710 -23.15 -3.54 -10.07
CA ALA A 710 -22.19 -2.67 -9.40
C ALA A 710 -21.43 -1.87 -10.46
N GLU A 711 -21.78 -0.59 -10.58
CA GLU A 711 -21.00 0.40 -11.32
C GLU A 711 -19.64 0.50 -10.60
N LEU A 712 -18.62 -0.09 -11.22
CA LEU A 712 -17.22 0.08 -10.81
C LEU A 712 -16.80 1.48 -11.25
N ALA A 713 -17.34 2.51 -10.58
CA ALA A 713 -17.09 3.91 -10.87
C ALA A 713 -15.59 4.20 -10.73
N TYR A 714 -15.03 4.85 -11.74
CA TYR A 714 -13.60 5.15 -11.84
C TYR A 714 -13.24 6.45 -11.10
N GLU A 715 -13.65 6.56 -9.83
CA GLU A 715 -13.40 7.74 -9.00
C GLU A 715 -12.25 7.51 -8.02
N ASP A 716 -11.58 8.60 -7.63
CA ASP A 716 -10.30 8.55 -6.91
C ASP A 716 -10.45 7.80 -5.58
N LEU A 717 -9.58 6.81 -5.35
CA LEU A 717 -9.60 5.92 -4.18
C LEU A 717 -9.52 6.67 -2.83
N ASP A 718 -8.99 7.89 -2.83
CA ASP A 718 -8.91 8.74 -1.65
C ASP A 718 -10.28 9.33 -1.26
N SER A 719 -11.20 9.54 -2.22
CA SER A 719 -12.51 10.19 -2.01
C SER A 719 -13.53 9.32 -1.26
N THR A 720 -13.45 8.00 -1.42
CA THR A 720 -14.36 7.01 -0.81
C THR A 720 -13.85 6.49 0.54
N SER A 721 -12.79 7.08 1.09
CA SER A 721 -12.11 6.62 2.30
C SER A 721 -12.67 7.26 3.59
N ILE A 722 -12.56 6.56 4.71
CA ILE A 722 -12.87 7.10 6.04
C ILE A 722 -11.65 7.86 6.55
N ASN A 723 -11.82 9.13 6.88
CA ASN A 723 -10.73 9.99 7.34
C ASN A 723 -10.54 9.91 8.86
N TYR A 724 -9.40 9.40 9.32
CA TYR A 724 -9.06 9.35 10.75
C TYR A 724 -8.37 10.64 11.21
N VAL A 725 -8.92 11.33 12.22
CA VAL A 725 -8.47 12.65 12.67
C VAL A 725 -8.19 12.68 14.18
N SER A 726 -7.08 13.30 14.59
CA SER A 726 -6.80 13.58 16.00
C SER A 726 -7.44 14.89 16.44
N GLY A 727 -8.34 14.86 17.43
CA GLY A 727 -9.00 16.07 17.91
C GLY A 727 -10.19 15.81 18.82
N ASP A 728 -10.94 16.89 19.09
CA ASP A 728 -12.24 16.83 19.77
C ASP A 728 -13.36 16.85 18.73
N VAL A 729 -14.21 15.81 18.71
CA VAL A 729 -15.34 15.72 17.77
C VAL A 729 -16.40 16.80 18.03
N THR A 730 -16.42 17.41 19.22
CA THR A 730 -17.32 18.53 19.51
C THR A 730 -16.92 19.82 18.80
N HIS A 731 -15.78 19.87 18.11
CA HIS A 731 -15.33 21.03 17.33
C HIS A 731 -14.82 20.54 15.95
N PRO A 732 -15.74 20.20 15.02
CA PRO A 732 -15.39 19.58 13.74
C PRO A 732 -14.58 20.52 12.84
N GLN A 733 -13.53 19.98 12.21
CA GLN A 733 -12.64 20.71 11.30
C GLN A 733 -13.21 20.86 9.88
N ALA A 734 -14.47 21.31 9.76
CA ALA A 734 -15.24 21.26 8.50
C ALA A 734 -15.21 22.54 7.63
N GLY A 735 -14.28 23.48 7.88
CA GLY A 735 -14.06 24.64 7.00
C GLY A 735 -15.30 25.53 6.84
N GLU A 736 -15.90 25.56 5.64
CA GLU A 736 -17.14 26.28 5.34
C GLU A 736 -18.39 25.36 5.27
N GLU A 737 -18.23 24.04 5.39
CA GLU A 737 -19.31 23.06 5.27
C GLU A 737 -20.06 22.87 6.60
N ASP A 738 -21.35 22.53 6.48
CA ASP A 738 -22.18 22.06 7.59
C ASP A 738 -21.61 20.73 8.13
N ALA A 739 -21.66 20.53 9.44
CA ALA A 739 -21.09 19.36 10.10
C ALA A 739 -22.15 18.61 10.92
N VAL A 740 -22.34 17.32 10.66
CA VAL A 740 -23.18 16.42 11.47
C VAL A 740 -22.30 15.65 12.44
N ILE A 741 -22.36 16.03 13.72
CA ILE A 741 -21.72 15.31 14.83
C ILE A 741 -22.63 14.15 15.24
N VAL A 742 -22.12 12.92 15.19
CA VAL A 742 -22.91 11.71 15.49
C VAL A 742 -22.54 11.15 16.86
N HIS A 743 -23.53 10.85 17.70
CA HIS A 743 -23.32 10.15 18.96
C HIS A 743 -24.39 9.07 19.20
N CYS A 744 -24.00 7.96 19.82
CA CYS A 744 -24.94 6.89 20.20
C CYS A 744 -25.46 7.12 21.62
N VAL A 745 -26.78 7.03 21.80
CA VAL A 745 -27.48 7.17 23.08
C VAL A 745 -28.34 5.93 23.38
N ASP A 746 -28.86 5.88 24.61
CA ASP A 746 -29.84 4.87 25.03
C ASP A 746 -31.29 5.29 24.73
N ASP A 747 -32.26 4.50 25.19
CA ASP A 747 -33.69 4.76 25.06
C ASP A 747 -34.34 5.27 26.36
N SER A 748 -33.55 5.58 27.39
CA SER A 748 -34.05 5.92 28.73
C SER A 748 -34.32 7.41 28.96
N GLY A 749 -33.92 8.28 28.04
CA GLY A 749 -34.00 9.74 28.22
C GLY A 749 -33.12 10.29 29.34
N ARG A 750 -32.21 9.50 29.92
CA ARG A 750 -31.30 9.97 30.98
C ARG A 750 -29.96 10.39 30.38
N TRP A 751 -29.68 11.70 30.35
CA TRP A 751 -28.39 12.21 29.89
C TRP A 751 -27.21 11.60 30.66
N GLY A 752 -26.15 11.22 29.94
CA GLY A 752 -24.94 10.64 30.52
C GLY A 752 -24.14 11.64 31.36
N ARG A 753 -23.18 11.13 32.13
CA ARG A 753 -22.21 11.96 32.88
C ARG A 753 -20.79 11.61 32.46
N GLY A 754 -20.00 12.62 32.13
CA GLY A 754 -18.61 12.49 31.71
C GLY A 754 -18.43 12.23 30.21
N GLY A 755 -17.19 12.37 29.74
CA GLY A 755 -16.84 12.19 28.33
C GLY A 755 -17.60 13.16 27.42
N LEU A 756 -18.06 12.66 26.27
CA LEU A 756 -18.73 13.48 25.26
C LEU A 756 -20.04 14.12 25.75
N PHE A 757 -20.79 13.45 26.63
CA PHE A 757 -22.01 14.03 27.23
C PHE A 757 -21.73 15.35 27.98
N THR A 758 -20.58 15.44 28.64
CA THR A 758 -20.16 16.67 29.34
C THR A 758 -19.56 17.70 28.39
N ALA A 759 -18.81 17.28 27.37
CA ALA A 759 -18.31 18.20 26.35
C ALA A 759 -19.47 18.88 25.57
N LEU A 760 -20.49 18.10 25.19
CA LEU A 760 -21.71 18.61 24.55
C LEU A 760 -22.52 19.53 25.49
N GLU A 761 -22.64 19.19 26.79
CA GLU A 761 -23.35 20.03 27.78
C GLU A 761 -22.62 21.37 28.07
N VAL A 762 -21.29 21.41 27.94
CA VAL A 762 -20.51 22.66 28.01
C VAL A 762 -20.79 23.55 26.79
N ARG A 763 -20.81 22.94 25.59
CA ARG A 763 -21.08 23.59 24.30
C ARG A 763 -22.49 24.17 24.24
N SER A 764 -23.52 23.35 24.50
CA SER A 764 -24.92 23.77 24.56
C SER A 764 -25.74 23.02 25.61
N ALA A 765 -26.70 23.71 26.23
CA ALA A 765 -27.62 23.11 27.21
C ALA A 765 -28.87 22.49 26.56
N GLU A 766 -29.08 22.68 25.24
CA GLU A 766 -30.25 22.18 24.52
C GLU A 766 -30.26 20.66 24.26
N PRO A 767 -29.15 20.00 23.85
CA PRO A 767 -29.11 18.57 23.59
C PRO A 767 -29.70 17.72 24.72
N ARG A 768 -29.32 18.09 25.95
CA ARG A 768 -29.78 17.46 27.18
C ARG A 768 -31.28 17.66 27.41
N LYS A 769 -31.80 18.87 27.20
CA LYS A 769 -33.24 19.17 27.35
C LYS A 769 -34.07 18.39 26.34
N ILE A 770 -33.65 18.37 25.08
CA ILE A 770 -34.35 17.67 23.98
C ILE A 770 -34.39 16.17 24.26
N TYR A 771 -33.26 15.56 24.64
CA TYR A 771 -33.19 14.14 24.95
C TYR A 771 -33.99 13.74 26.21
N GLU A 772 -33.90 14.53 27.30
CA GLU A 772 -34.71 14.31 28.51
C GLU A 772 -36.22 14.53 28.25
N LEU A 773 -36.60 15.34 27.27
CA LEU A 773 -37.99 15.56 26.87
C LEU A 773 -38.51 14.41 26.01
N ALA A 774 -37.74 13.97 25.00
CA ALA A 774 -38.09 12.83 24.14
C ALA A 774 -38.33 11.55 24.95
N GLY A 775 -37.49 11.27 25.96
CA GLY A 775 -37.70 10.13 26.85
C GLY A 775 -38.94 10.24 27.75
N LYS A 776 -39.35 11.46 28.14
CA LYS A 776 -40.63 11.69 28.86
C LYS A 776 -41.85 11.53 27.94
N MET A 777 -41.68 11.77 26.65
CA MET A 777 -42.72 11.70 25.61
C MET A 777 -42.77 10.33 24.89
N GLU A 778 -42.07 9.32 25.42
CA GLU A 778 -41.94 7.97 24.84
C GLU A 778 -41.57 8.01 23.33
N ASP A 779 -40.68 8.94 22.97
CA ASP A 779 -40.24 9.22 21.60
C ASP A 779 -38.82 8.73 21.30
N LEU A 780 -38.38 7.70 22.03
CA LEU A 780 -37.09 7.06 21.84
C LEU A 780 -37.31 5.58 21.53
N SER A 781 -37.08 5.16 20.29
CA SER A 781 -37.05 3.76 19.91
C SER A 781 -35.73 3.39 19.23
N LEU A 782 -35.36 2.12 19.28
CA LEU A 782 -34.08 1.64 18.77
C LEU A 782 -34.06 1.76 17.24
N GLY A 783 -33.11 2.55 16.71
CA GLY A 783 -33.04 2.89 15.29
C GLY A 783 -33.42 4.35 14.99
N ASP A 784 -33.95 5.09 15.96
CA ASP A 784 -34.28 6.51 15.79
C ASP A 784 -33.03 7.41 15.85
N VAL A 785 -33.12 8.54 15.15
CA VAL A 785 -32.09 9.57 15.11
C VAL A 785 -32.73 10.92 15.40
N LEU A 786 -32.41 11.50 16.56
CA LEU A 786 -32.75 12.89 16.88
C LEU A 786 -31.75 13.80 16.17
N LEU A 787 -32.21 14.69 15.29
CA LEU A 787 -31.36 15.66 14.59
C LEU A 787 -31.77 17.09 14.92
N PHE A 788 -30.87 17.86 15.51
CA PHE A 788 -31.11 19.26 15.87
C PHE A 788 -29.83 20.11 15.76
N PRO A 789 -29.95 21.43 15.52
CA PRO A 789 -28.80 22.35 15.55
C PRO A 789 -28.25 22.50 16.96
N ILE A 790 -26.95 22.75 17.07
CA ILE A 790 -26.32 23.12 18.34
C ILE A 790 -26.36 24.64 18.45
N ASP A 791 -27.23 25.18 19.33
CA ASP A 791 -27.16 26.61 19.68
C ASP A 791 -25.91 26.85 20.54
N ASP A 792 -24.94 27.51 19.94
CA ASP A 792 -23.55 27.58 20.40
C ASP A 792 -23.27 28.85 21.21
N LYS A 793 -22.39 28.70 22.22
CA LYS A 793 -21.69 29.86 22.79
C LYS A 793 -20.52 30.34 21.93
N GLU A 794 -19.99 29.47 21.07
CA GLU A 794 -18.83 29.69 20.21
C GLU A 794 -19.12 29.12 18.79
N SER A 795 -20.00 29.79 18.04
CA SER A 795 -20.32 29.38 16.66
C SER A 795 -19.14 29.58 15.71
N ARG A 796 -19.04 28.72 14.69
CA ARG A 796 -18.12 28.93 13.54
C ARG A 796 -18.59 30.11 12.69
N ASP A 797 -17.65 30.86 12.11
CA ASP A 797 -17.94 31.99 11.20
C ASP A 797 -18.78 31.59 9.96
N LYS A 798 -18.67 30.32 9.54
CA LYS A 798 -19.40 29.71 8.41
C LYS A 798 -19.68 28.23 8.67
N GLY A 799 -20.83 27.76 8.18
CA GLY A 799 -21.34 26.41 8.37
C GLY A 799 -22.15 26.25 9.68
N GLN A 800 -23.14 25.36 9.67
CA GLN A 800 -23.92 24.99 10.86
C GLN A 800 -23.49 23.62 11.39
N ASP A 801 -23.29 23.54 12.70
CA ASP A 801 -23.03 22.28 13.39
C ASP A 801 -24.35 21.68 13.92
N LEU A 802 -24.57 20.42 13.58
CA LEU A 802 -25.78 19.66 13.87
C LEU A 802 -25.40 18.46 14.74
N LEU A 803 -26.22 18.15 15.74
CA LEU A 803 -26.06 16.95 16.56
C LEU A 803 -27.08 15.88 16.13
N ALA A 804 -26.58 14.71 15.76
CA ALA A 804 -27.35 13.51 15.48
C ALA A 804 -27.17 12.50 16.62
N LEU A 805 -28.20 12.33 17.46
CA LEU A 805 -28.22 11.32 18.52
C LEU A 805 -28.92 10.05 18.01
N VAL A 806 -28.16 8.98 17.80
CA VAL A 806 -28.66 7.68 17.35
C VAL A 806 -29.03 6.81 18.55
N VAL A 807 -30.29 6.42 18.66
CA VAL A 807 -30.79 5.53 19.71
C VAL A 807 -30.40 4.09 19.38
N ALA A 808 -29.21 3.69 19.82
CA ALA A 808 -28.61 2.38 19.49
C ALA A 808 -28.37 1.48 20.72
N GLN A 809 -28.65 1.97 21.93
CA GLN A 809 -28.58 1.20 23.18
C GLN A 809 -29.96 1.09 23.83
N HIS A 810 -30.23 -0.05 24.45
CA HIS A 810 -31.36 -0.25 25.36
C HIS A 810 -30.89 -0.20 26.81
N ARG A 811 -31.65 0.42 27.71
CA ARG A 811 -31.41 0.39 29.15
C ARG A 811 -32.49 -0.36 29.90
N ASP A 812 -32.12 -1.49 30.49
CA ASP A 812 -33.05 -2.32 31.26
C ASP A 812 -33.50 -1.62 32.57
N ARG A 813 -34.61 -2.11 33.14
CA ARG A 813 -35.18 -1.68 34.43
C ARG A 813 -34.17 -1.75 35.58
N THR A 814 -33.16 -2.61 35.50
CA THR A 814 -32.02 -2.67 36.43
C THR A 814 -31.00 -1.52 36.26
N ASN A 815 -31.26 -0.56 35.38
CA ASN A 815 -30.38 0.53 34.93
C ASN A 815 -29.10 0.08 34.20
N VAL A 816 -28.98 -1.21 33.85
CA VAL A 816 -27.89 -1.75 33.04
C VAL A 816 -28.08 -1.36 31.57
N LEU A 817 -27.02 -0.79 30.97
CA LEU A 817 -26.96 -0.47 29.54
C LEU A 817 -26.58 -1.73 28.75
N SER A 818 -27.30 -1.99 27.67
CA SER A 818 -26.89 -3.00 26.68
C SER A 818 -25.71 -2.52 25.83
N GLY A 819 -25.05 -3.47 25.16
CA GLY A 819 -24.17 -3.14 24.04
C GLY A 819 -24.94 -2.42 22.93
N ILE A 820 -24.21 -1.67 22.10
CA ILE A 820 -24.76 -0.99 20.93
C ILE A 820 -25.27 -2.06 19.94
N LYS A 821 -26.54 -1.97 19.55
CA LYS A 821 -27.18 -2.93 18.64
C LYS A 821 -26.87 -2.57 17.19
N MET A 822 -26.22 -3.46 16.45
CA MET A 822 -25.78 -3.19 15.07
C MET A 822 -26.93 -2.85 14.12
N ALA A 823 -28.06 -3.57 14.18
CA ALA A 823 -29.22 -3.27 13.33
C ALA A 823 -29.80 -1.85 13.57
N ALA A 824 -29.84 -1.39 14.82
CA ALA A 824 -30.28 -0.03 15.16
C ALA A 824 -29.27 1.04 14.69
N LEU A 825 -27.97 0.71 14.74
CA LEU A 825 -26.92 1.58 14.22
C LEU A 825 -26.96 1.67 12.68
N GLU A 826 -27.22 0.57 11.99
CA GLU A 826 -27.40 0.54 10.52
C GLU A 826 -28.59 1.41 10.09
N GLU A 827 -29.76 1.25 10.73
CA GLU A 827 -30.93 2.08 10.45
C GLU A 827 -30.65 3.58 10.73
N GLY A 828 -29.96 3.87 11.83
CA GLY A 828 -29.52 5.22 12.16
C GLY A 828 -28.56 5.81 11.14
N LEU A 829 -27.62 5.02 10.61
CA LEU A 829 -26.68 5.45 9.56
C LEU A 829 -27.39 5.71 8.23
N LYS A 830 -28.42 4.93 7.86
CA LYS A 830 -29.28 5.21 6.68
C LYS A 830 -30.03 6.54 6.84
N LYS A 831 -30.65 6.79 8.00
CA LYS A 831 -31.30 8.08 8.31
C LYS A 831 -30.31 9.26 8.27
N ILE A 832 -29.08 9.08 8.80
CA ILE A 832 -28.01 10.09 8.74
C ILE A 832 -27.53 10.34 7.31
N PHE A 833 -27.35 9.30 6.49
CA PHE A 833 -26.96 9.43 5.09
C PHE A 833 -27.91 10.37 4.32
N LEU A 834 -29.22 10.15 4.46
CA LEU A 834 -30.25 10.94 3.79
C LEU A 834 -30.26 12.40 4.29
N ALA A 835 -30.15 12.60 5.60
CA ALA A 835 -30.05 13.95 6.19
C ALA A 835 -28.78 14.72 5.76
N ALA A 836 -27.63 14.06 5.77
CA ALA A 836 -26.35 14.64 5.37
C ALA A 836 -26.32 14.96 3.86
N LYS A 837 -26.83 14.05 3.01
CA LYS A 837 -27.00 14.29 1.56
C LYS A 837 -27.93 15.47 1.27
N LYS A 838 -29.03 15.60 2.01
CA LYS A 838 -30.00 16.71 1.88
C LYS A 838 -29.43 18.06 2.28
N LYS A 839 -28.53 18.10 3.27
CA LYS A 839 -27.87 19.34 3.76
C LYS A 839 -26.51 19.63 3.12
N LYS A 840 -25.92 18.67 2.38
CA LYS A 840 -24.50 18.71 1.94
C LYS A 840 -23.53 18.87 3.11
N ALA A 841 -23.76 18.10 4.17
CA ALA A 841 -22.98 18.17 5.40
C ALA A 841 -21.96 17.01 5.49
N SER A 842 -20.79 17.29 6.06
CA SER A 842 -19.79 16.29 6.42
C SER A 842 -20.18 15.58 7.72
N VAL A 843 -19.83 14.29 7.86
CA VAL A 843 -20.20 13.49 9.04
C VAL A 843 -18.99 13.27 9.94
N HIS A 844 -19.11 13.62 11.21
CA HIS A 844 -18.05 13.55 12.21
C HIS A 844 -18.46 12.64 13.36
N LEU A 845 -17.73 11.54 13.56
CA LEU A 845 -18.02 10.55 14.61
C LEU A 845 -16.85 10.45 15.59
N PRO A 846 -17.08 10.30 16.91
CA PRO A 846 -16.07 9.75 17.80
C PRO A 846 -15.87 8.26 17.49
N ARG A 847 -14.77 7.66 17.95
CA ARG A 847 -14.63 6.19 17.94
C ARG A 847 -15.68 5.53 18.85
N ILE A 848 -16.83 5.18 18.27
CA ILE A 848 -17.98 4.51 18.89
C ILE A 848 -17.53 3.26 19.66
N GLY A 849 -18.14 3.03 20.83
CA GLY A 849 -18.00 1.79 21.59
C GLY A 849 -16.63 1.49 22.21
N HIS A 850 -15.63 2.39 22.13
CA HIS A 850 -14.31 2.20 22.76
C HIS A 850 -14.39 1.87 24.26
N ALA A 851 -15.40 2.35 24.98
CA ALA A 851 -15.62 2.06 26.40
C ALA A 851 -16.39 0.75 26.67
N THR A 852 -16.97 0.13 25.63
CA THR A 852 -17.87 -1.02 25.74
C THR A 852 -17.08 -2.31 25.49
N LYS A 853 -16.94 -3.15 26.53
CA LYS A 853 -16.27 -4.46 26.40
C LYS A 853 -17.00 -5.33 25.37
N GLY A 854 -16.25 -5.92 24.44
CA GLY A 854 -16.80 -6.81 23.39
C GLY A 854 -17.52 -6.08 22.25
N PHE A 855 -17.33 -4.78 22.08
CA PHE A 855 -17.93 -4.04 20.97
C PHE A 855 -17.25 -4.35 19.62
N ASN A 856 -18.05 -4.75 18.62
CA ASN A 856 -17.58 -4.99 17.26
C ASN A 856 -17.33 -3.66 16.51
N TRP A 857 -16.17 -3.05 16.74
CA TRP A 857 -15.71 -1.87 15.99
C TRP A 857 -15.61 -2.17 14.49
N TYR A 858 -15.12 -3.34 14.13
CA TYR A 858 -14.89 -3.77 12.75
C TYR A 858 -16.17 -3.75 11.90
N GLY A 859 -17.24 -4.38 12.39
CA GLY A 859 -18.54 -4.34 11.74
C GLY A 859 -19.14 -2.93 11.71
N THR A 860 -18.91 -2.13 12.77
CA THR A 860 -19.34 -0.72 12.82
C THR A 860 -18.65 0.13 11.76
N GLU A 861 -17.34 0.00 11.61
CA GLU A 861 -16.54 0.72 10.62
C GLU A 861 -16.98 0.38 9.18
N ARG A 862 -17.29 -0.89 8.92
CA ARG A 862 -17.78 -1.34 7.62
C ARG A 862 -19.19 -0.88 7.31
N LEU A 863 -20.08 -0.83 8.30
CA LEU A 863 -21.40 -0.19 8.15
C LEU A 863 -21.26 1.32 7.85
N ILE A 864 -20.35 2.02 8.55
CA ILE A 864 -20.01 3.43 8.26
C ILE A 864 -19.48 3.57 6.82
N ARG A 865 -18.58 2.68 6.38
CA ARG A 865 -18.02 2.69 5.01
C ARG A 865 -19.11 2.45 3.97
N LYS A 866 -19.93 1.40 4.15
CA LYS A 866 -21.05 0.99 3.27
C LYS A 866 -22.10 2.09 3.09
N HIS A 867 -22.50 2.75 4.18
CA HIS A 867 -23.63 3.70 4.17
C HIS A 867 -23.22 5.17 4.01
N LEU A 868 -21.98 5.57 4.30
CA LEU A 868 -21.53 6.97 4.19
C LEU A 868 -20.38 7.14 3.17
N ALA A 869 -19.20 6.59 3.45
CA ALA A 869 -17.98 6.89 2.68
C ALA A 869 -18.04 6.39 1.22
N THR A 870 -18.47 5.14 1.01
CA THR A 870 -18.65 4.55 -0.33
C THR A 870 -19.77 5.23 -1.12
N ARG A 871 -20.70 5.91 -0.43
CA ARG A 871 -21.77 6.71 -1.04
C ARG A 871 -21.40 8.20 -1.20
N GLY A 872 -20.12 8.54 -1.08
CA GLY A 872 -19.58 9.88 -1.37
C GLY A 872 -19.80 10.94 -0.28
N ILE A 873 -20.11 10.55 0.96
CA ILE A 873 -20.21 11.50 2.08
C ILE A 873 -18.86 11.61 2.81
N PRO A 874 -18.25 12.82 2.91
CA PRO A 874 -17.02 13.03 3.68
C PRO A 874 -17.22 12.62 5.14
N THR A 875 -16.53 11.55 5.54
CA THR A 875 -16.73 10.90 6.85
C THR A 875 -15.44 10.93 7.65
N TYR A 876 -15.50 11.48 8.85
CA TYR A 876 -14.36 11.70 9.74
C TYR A 876 -14.53 10.99 11.08
N ILE A 877 -13.53 10.20 11.49
CA ILE A 877 -13.53 9.48 12.76
C ILE A 877 -12.45 10.04 13.69
N TYR A 878 -12.88 10.57 14.84
CA TYR A 878 -12.04 11.26 15.79
C TYR A 878 -11.45 10.31 16.84
N TYR A 879 -10.13 10.41 17.03
CA TYR A 879 -9.38 9.72 18.08
C TYR A 879 -8.68 10.72 19.03
N PHE A 880 -8.68 10.40 20.33
CA PHE A 880 -8.14 11.29 21.36
C PHE A 880 -6.79 10.76 21.90
N PRO A 881 -5.66 11.44 21.64
CA PRO A 881 -4.36 11.01 22.13
C PRO A 881 -4.23 11.23 23.65
N ARG A 882 -4.03 10.14 24.41
CA ARG A 882 -4.02 10.15 25.89
C ARG A 882 -2.82 10.88 26.55
N SER A 883 -1.90 11.47 25.79
CA SER A 883 -0.59 11.91 26.30
C SER A 883 -0.55 13.30 26.96
N LYS A 884 -1.46 14.23 26.62
CA LYS A 884 -1.35 15.64 27.08
C LYS A 884 -1.86 15.92 28.51
N ALA A 885 -2.59 15.01 29.16
CA ALA A 885 -3.29 15.28 30.42
C ALA A 885 -2.44 15.15 31.71
N ARG A 886 -1.11 14.99 31.63
CA ARG A 886 -0.24 14.75 32.81
C ARG A 886 0.54 15.97 33.33
N HIS A 887 0.38 17.16 32.75
CA HIS A 887 1.15 18.36 33.14
C HIS A 887 0.31 19.57 33.60
N SER A 888 -0.90 19.34 34.14
CA SER A 888 -1.71 20.39 34.76
C SER A 888 -2.30 19.94 36.11
N GLN A 889 -1.45 19.77 37.12
CA GLN A 889 -1.88 19.87 38.52
C GLN A 889 -1.59 21.30 39.02
N PRO A 890 -2.59 22.16 39.22
CA PRO A 890 -2.41 23.38 39.98
C PRO A 890 -2.28 23.00 41.47
N ALA A 891 -1.21 23.46 42.11
CA ALA A 891 -1.02 23.27 43.54
C ALA A 891 -1.91 24.23 44.34
N SER A 892 -2.71 23.72 45.28
CA SER A 892 -3.25 24.52 46.38
C SER A 892 -3.58 23.69 47.62
N SER A 893 -2.63 23.68 48.57
CA SER A 893 -2.84 23.70 50.02
C SER A 893 -3.95 22.84 50.65
N SER A 894 -3.52 21.77 51.33
CA SER A 894 -4.08 21.36 52.62
C SER A 894 -3.85 22.43 53.72
N SER A 895 -4.58 22.34 54.83
CA SER A 895 -4.45 23.13 56.09
C SER A 895 -5.08 24.55 56.03
N ALA A 896 -5.81 25.08 57.03
CA ALA A 896 -6.34 24.53 58.31
C ALA A 896 -7.55 25.38 58.83
N PRO A 897 -7.92 25.50 60.15
CA PRO A 897 -9.27 25.13 60.63
C PRO A 897 -9.93 26.22 61.55
N LEU A 898 -10.70 25.83 62.60
CA LEU A 898 -11.22 26.61 63.76
C LEU A 898 -12.53 27.41 63.48
N VAL A 899 -13.60 27.50 64.31
CA VAL A 899 -14.11 26.95 65.62
C VAL A 899 -15.67 27.06 65.57
N PRO A 900 -16.52 26.31 66.31
CA PRO A 900 -16.31 25.18 67.24
C PRO A 900 -16.63 23.80 66.66
#